data_AF-Q55A31-F1
#
_entry.id   AF-Q55A31-F1
#
_cell.length_a   1.000
_cell.length_b   1.000
_cell.length_c   1.000
_cell.angle_alpha   90.00
_cell.angle_beta   90.00
_cell.angle_gamma   90.00
#
_symmetry.space_group_name_H-M   'P 1'
#
loop_
_entity.id
_entity.type
_entity.pdbx_description
1 polymer ?
#
loop_
_entity_poly.entity_id
_entity_poly.type
_entity_poly.pdbx_seq_one_letter_code
_entity_poly.pdbx_strand_id
1 'polypeptide(L)'
;MGKFIICFLLCSMFFCYVNCIEPPIDEYNCFLNFITKINLFSLFPKTNATHYDFCTGYIKCDGVTGTIKDVTILNTLKSGYNNQSILATDLVCLPNLNRINLQNLNISKQLVFYEFPQKIGQVTYNYGDYECSPIDQKLPEIPSFYFYCKSISGTTFKISYITKQTIFYFGDSFVHFENDVLETHNISMVSFTAYSLNFADFSNFKGLGFFKMTFNQDFIISSIQNYSTIKSNSIQIEHDTDFPYPFYIPINNFTQRLSVYARFEKPSSMIDLSSLVYSDLSLSGVGDKFNFNGEIPIIPPPGCNFIIMHGGFTSFQSNFSISLPSYSGKNTMFSMINNNLIGTIDESWCNVNLIIYNNKLTGKIPTCFTCYFSDPAVYTSFSGNQFTNYNQSIGCSEFAPRFELMDFSTKTFRVTGINIGFTPMNWLLNSVYFPYSFQDISTGYEYVVSYLFSIIPNPKYFNVTFAHPEPSQTIYFPLGDQLPNPTGIKITSNQLLITGELFSSYMGYSNQSVQFEESSTNCTIKYGNFFNITCEFVPSSISTLTYPTIIKLKNDNLIRRVIVNPLIGQLNQIPCPNNCDDLNNSICDLNQGICISCVDDCGIFGECNFRTRTCDCDSNHQGPNCSIPFIQCPTGLNSLICSSVDYNMCNNKTGVCTCSPNQQGQDCSLPFKQCPVGLYSLICSGGNNNCNNQTGICYCDSKFINDDCSKPNQYISSVSPSTSNGGEASFFGWFGDIHSNPSLLIGNQQCQPITYNSSIEIRCIAPPGNGVYDITFNQNDIMYQLRNGYSYLEIFKKCPNNCTNSNQGNCNTSNGECNCINNYYSFDCSLKRNNNTGGNNGGNPSIDPSTGGTNITDNQVNFQIYFKNLFEIDFNGNIVNQYSLQSNWTLNKTKDSQENNIYKLTQIIEISCEIVTLIEEISTSKQYSFAGSTFTLDAGSIKLTISISNYIYKSSLNTLQLQLISSVDNENEESDCNIKQVSTNETNTSSFKYIKISKDNRVLQGRFINQILSDGRPTYLSTDIKSDGNSVIATLNLPHFVNQSIIDPDFSVLLENDFKSECDTYNSRKWLIPVAVAVPIFGVCCIGVIIYYFYRKHFIEIPLKIKLGIIGNKIK
;
A
#
# COMPACT_ATOMS: atom_id res chain seq x y z
N MET A 1 -9.16 19.13 -62.40
CA MET A 1 -9.45 19.33 -60.95
C MET A 1 -10.60 20.29 -60.66
N GLY A 2 -10.76 21.41 -61.38
CA GLY A 2 -11.83 22.41 -61.11
C GLY A 2 -13.29 21.92 -61.22
N LYS A 3 -13.58 20.87 -61.99
CA LYS A 3 -14.94 20.28 -62.06
C LYS A 3 -15.31 19.45 -60.82
N PHE A 4 -14.35 18.99 -60.02
CA PHE A 4 -14.62 18.21 -58.81
C PHE A 4 -14.97 19.08 -57.60
N ILE A 5 -14.38 20.28 -57.51
CA ILE A 5 -14.60 21.23 -56.39
C ILE A 5 -16.00 21.86 -56.47
N ILE A 6 -16.50 22.14 -57.69
CA ILE A 6 -17.85 22.68 -57.87
C ILE A 6 -18.92 21.62 -57.52
N CYS A 7 -18.68 20.34 -57.80
CA CYS A 7 -19.56 19.27 -57.30
C CYS A 7 -19.54 19.19 -55.77
N PHE A 8 -18.38 19.34 -55.12
CA PHE A 8 -18.32 19.25 -53.66
C PHE A 8 -19.00 20.44 -52.96
N LEU A 9 -18.86 21.66 -53.50
CA LEU A 9 -19.53 22.85 -52.97
C LEU A 9 -21.04 22.82 -53.22
N LEU A 10 -21.49 22.38 -54.40
CA LEU A 10 -22.91 22.16 -54.67
C LEU A 10 -23.48 21.03 -53.79
N CYS A 11 -22.72 19.96 -53.54
CA CYS A 11 -23.12 18.95 -52.56
C CYS A 11 -23.19 19.54 -51.14
N SER A 12 -22.20 20.32 -50.68
CA SER A 12 -22.24 20.91 -49.33
C SER A 12 -23.37 21.92 -49.12
N MET A 13 -23.71 22.71 -50.16
CA MET A 13 -24.83 23.64 -50.10
C MET A 13 -26.18 22.93 -50.26
N PHE A 14 -26.24 21.82 -51.00
CA PHE A 14 -27.40 20.91 -50.97
C PHE A 14 -27.53 20.20 -49.61
N PHE A 15 -26.43 19.88 -48.93
CA PHE A 15 -26.45 19.27 -47.60
C PHE A 15 -26.83 20.26 -46.48
N CYS A 16 -26.65 21.57 -46.68
CA CYS A 16 -27.06 22.58 -45.68
C CYS A 16 -28.48 23.15 -45.91
N TYR A 17 -29.00 23.17 -47.14
CA TYR A 17 -30.31 23.78 -47.43
C TYR A 17 -31.45 22.80 -47.73
N VAL A 18 -31.20 21.49 -47.76
CA VAL A 18 -32.25 20.48 -47.98
C VAL A 18 -32.13 19.43 -46.89
N ASN A 19 -32.94 19.58 -45.84
CA ASN A 19 -33.59 18.53 -45.03
C ASN A 19 -33.95 19.04 -43.62
N CYS A 20 -34.78 20.08 -43.51
CA CYS A 20 -35.77 20.07 -42.43
C CYS A 20 -36.88 19.15 -42.92
N ILE A 21 -36.74 17.83 -42.69
CA ILE A 21 -37.77 16.86 -43.07
C ILE A 21 -38.94 17.07 -42.12
N GLU A 22 -40.06 17.51 -42.67
CA GLU A 22 -41.30 17.75 -41.96
C GLU A 22 -42.00 16.43 -41.60
N PRO A 23 -42.79 16.36 -40.51
CA PRO A 23 -43.55 15.16 -40.21
C PRO A 23 -44.54 14.80 -41.31
N PRO A 24 -44.83 13.50 -41.51
CA PRO A 24 -45.95 13.07 -42.34
C PRO A 24 -47.23 13.82 -41.95
N ILE A 25 -48.06 14.18 -42.94
CA ILE A 25 -49.19 15.10 -42.75
C ILE A 25 -50.16 14.66 -41.62
N ASP A 26 -50.35 13.36 -41.45
CA ASP A 26 -51.21 12.81 -40.39
C ASP A 26 -50.59 13.01 -38.99
N GLU A 27 -49.27 12.85 -38.87
CA GLU A 27 -48.53 13.11 -37.64
C GLU A 27 -48.47 14.61 -37.34
N TYR A 28 -48.22 15.44 -38.35
CA TYR A 28 -48.24 16.90 -38.23
C TYR A 28 -49.60 17.39 -37.74
N ASN A 29 -50.69 16.96 -38.38
CA ASN A 29 -52.05 17.35 -38.00
C ASN A 29 -52.40 16.84 -36.60
N CYS A 30 -51.99 15.62 -36.25
CA CYS A 30 -52.25 15.12 -34.92
C CYS A 30 -51.52 15.93 -33.84
N PHE A 31 -50.22 16.21 -34.07
CA PHE A 31 -49.45 17.00 -33.13
C PHE A 31 -49.94 18.44 -33.07
N LEU A 32 -50.38 19.02 -34.20
CA LEU A 32 -51.03 20.32 -34.25
C LEU A 32 -52.31 20.35 -33.38
N ASN A 33 -53.15 19.31 -33.44
CA ASN A 33 -54.33 19.20 -32.58
C ASN A 33 -53.94 19.14 -31.10
N PHE A 34 -52.90 18.38 -30.76
CA PHE A 34 -52.37 18.32 -29.41
C PHE A 34 -51.86 19.69 -28.92
N ILE A 35 -51.04 20.40 -29.72
CA ILE A 35 -50.54 21.74 -29.36
C ILE A 35 -51.68 22.77 -29.30
N THR A 36 -52.69 22.66 -30.15
CA THR A 36 -53.90 23.49 -30.10
C THR A 36 -54.67 23.28 -28.80
N LYS A 37 -54.82 22.02 -28.38
CA LYS A 37 -55.51 21.63 -27.15
C LYS A 37 -54.89 22.31 -25.93
N ILE A 38 -53.57 22.27 -25.80
CA ILE A 38 -52.82 22.84 -24.66
C ILE A 38 -52.40 24.31 -24.87
N ASN A 39 -52.59 24.86 -26.07
CA ASN A 39 -52.25 26.23 -26.46
C ASN A 39 -50.80 26.64 -26.14
N LEU A 40 -49.83 25.86 -26.61
CA LEU A 40 -48.38 26.09 -26.42
C LEU A 40 -47.63 26.38 -27.73
N PHE A 41 -48.28 27.07 -28.67
CA PHE A 41 -47.69 27.42 -29.97
C PHE A 41 -46.40 28.24 -29.88
N SER A 42 -46.22 29.03 -28.82
CA SER A 42 -45.03 29.85 -28.61
C SER A 42 -43.73 29.05 -28.49
N LEU A 43 -43.82 27.74 -28.27
CA LEU A 43 -42.65 26.85 -28.21
C LEU A 43 -42.12 26.47 -29.60
N PHE A 44 -42.87 26.75 -30.67
CA PHE A 44 -42.57 26.30 -32.02
C PHE A 44 -42.45 27.49 -32.98
N PRO A 45 -41.33 27.62 -33.70
CA PRO A 45 -41.19 28.66 -34.71
C PRO A 45 -42.15 28.39 -35.86
N LYS A 46 -42.58 29.47 -36.51
CA LYS A 46 -43.40 29.39 -37.72
C LYS A 46 -42.52 29.31 -38.95
N THR A 47 -42.77 28.35 -39.84
CA THR A 47 -42.14 28.33 -41.17
C THR A 47 -42.83 29.30 -42.13
N ASN A 48 -44.13 29.55 -41.92
CA ASN A 48 -44.92 30.58 -42.60
C ASN A 48 -46.11 31.01 -41.72
N ALA A 49 -47.02 31.87 -42.23
CA ALA A 49 -48.11 32.45 -41.44
C ALA A 49 -48.99 31.43 -40.68
N THR A 50 -49.20 30.24 -41.26
CA THR A 50 -50.15 29.22 -40.78
C THR A 50 -49.49 27.90 -40.38
N HIS A 51 -48.17 27.77 -40.56
CA HIS A 51 -47.47 26.50 -40.43
C HIS A 51 -46.34 26.59 -39.42
N TYR A 52 -46.28 25.61 -38.53
CA TYR A 52 -45.29 25.52 -37.46
C TYR A 52 -44.21 24.53 -37.86
N ASP A 53 -42.96 24.82 -37.50
CA ASP A 53 -41.93 23.79 -37.49
C ASP A 53 -42.02 23.06 -36.16
N PHE A 54 -42.49 21.81 -36.19
CA PHE A 54 -42.49 20.98 -34.99
C PHE A 54 -41.13 20.33 -34.77
N CYS A 55 -40.36 20.01 -35.81
CA CYS A 55 -39.10 19.26 -35.74
C CYS A 55 -37.93 20.12 -35.23
N THR A 56 -38.05 20.55 -33.98
CA THR A 56 -37.17 21.50 -33.30
C THR A 56 -36.29 20.79 -32.26
N GLY A 57 -35.51 21.55 -31.47
CA GLY A 57 -34.78 20.99 -30.33
C GLY A 57 -35.66 20.29 -29.29
N TYR A 58 -36.95 20.65 -29.19
CA TYR A 58 -37.89 20.05 -28.24
C TYR A 58 -38.56 18.78 -28.75
N ILE A 59 -38.75 18.65 -30.06
CA ILE A 59 -39.43 17.51 -30.69
C ILE A 59 -38.51 16.95 -31.77
N LYS A 60 -38.03 15.72 -31.56
CA LYS A 60 -37.12 15.09 -32.51
C LYS A 60 -37.89 14.29 -33.53
N CYS A 61 -37.61 14.61 -34.78
CA CYS A 61 -38.10 13.89 -35.93
C CYS A 61 -37.00 12.99 -36.52
N ASP A 62 -37.38 11.91 -37.20
CA ASP A 62 -36.44 11.11 -37.96
C ASP A 62 -35.85 11.87 -39.14
N GLY A 63 -34.52 11.86 -39.27
CA GLY A 63 -33.81 12.59 -40.32
C GLY A 63 -33.99 12.03 -41.74
N VAL A 64 -34.77 10.96 -41.93
CA VAL A 64 -35.10 10.37 -43.23
C VAL A 64 -36.60 10.42 -43.51
N THR A 65 -37.44 10.07 -42.53
CA THR A 65 -38.91 9.99 -42.71
C THR A 65 -39.69 11.19 -42.18
N GLY A 66 -39.07 12.04 -41.36
CA GLY A 66 -39.74 13.16 -40.68
C GLY A 66 -40.63 12.74 -39.50
N THR A 67 -40.86 11.45 -39.27
CA THR A 67 -41.76 10.95 -38.22
C THR A 67 -41.35 11.45 -36.84
N ILE A 68 -42.33 11.84 -36.03
CA ILE A 68 -42.11 12.34 -34.67
C ILE A 68 -41.74 11.16 -33.76
N LYS A 69 -40.50 11.19 -33.24
CA LYS A 69 -39.95 10.14 -32.38
C LYS A 69 -39.91 10.54 -30.90
N ASP A 70 -39.52 11.78 -30.61
CA ASP A 70 -39.41 12.26 -29.23
C ASP A 70 -40.27 13.51 -29.04
N VAL A 71 -41.17 13.49 -28.05
CA VAL A 71 -42.01 14.63 -27.68
C VAL A 71 -41.56 15.16 -26.32
N THR A 72 -40.98 16.36 -26.26
CA THR A 72 -40.74 17.09 -25.02
C THR A 72 -41.58 18.36 -24.97
N ILE A 73 -42.49 18.45 -24.00
CA ILE A 73 -43.26 19.66 -23.69
C ILE A 73 -42.95 20.08 -22.26
N LEU A 74 -42.30 21.23 -22.13
CA LEU A 74 -42.10 21.91 -20.85
C LEU A 74 -42.92 23.20 -20.87
N ASN A 75 -43.97 23.25 -20.05
CA ASN A 75 -44.73 24.47 -19.90
C ASN A 75 -44.01 25.43 -18.94
N THR A 76 -43.48 26.52 -19.50
CA THR A 76 -42.84 27.63 -18.75
C THR A 76 -43.72 28.88 -18.69
N LEU A 77 -44.91 28.85 -19.30
CA LEU A 77 -45.78 30.00 -19.39
C LEU A 77 -46.51 30.23 -18.07
N LYS A 78 -46.52 31.47 -17.58
CA LYS A 78 -47.33 31.88 -16.43
C LYS A 78 -48.82 32.01 -16.78
N SER A 79 -49.13 32.24 -18.05
CA SER A 79 -50.50 32.46 -18.57
C SER A 79 -50.55 32.22 -20.08
N GLY A 80 -51.74 32.05 -20.64
CA GLY A 80 -51.94 31.95 -22.10
C GLY A 80 -51.88 30.53 -22.66
N TYR A 81 -51.81 29.52 -21.80
CA TYR A 81 -51.92 28.11 -22.16
C TYR A 81 -53.23 27.52 -21.61
N ASN A 82 -53.61 26.33 -22.06
CA ASN A 82 -54.82 25.65 -21.61
C ASN A 82 -54.46 24.48 -20.67
N ASN A 83 -55.02 24.47 -19.46
CA ASN A 83 -54.78 23.43 -18.44
C ASN A 83 -55.57 22.14 -18.70
N GLN A 84 -55.89 21.85 -19.96
CA GLN A 84 -56.66 20.66 -20.33
C GLN A 84 -55.85 19.40 -20.03
N SER A 85 -56.53 18.38 -19.49
CA SER A 85 -55.87 17.11 -19.16
C SER A 85 -55.40 16.40 -20.43
N ILE A 86 -54.13 16.02 -20.44
CA ILE A 86 -53.50 15.29 -21.54
C ILE A 86 -53.88 13.82 -21.44
N LEU A 87 -54.41 13.29 -22.54
CA LEU A 87 -54.95 11.95 -22.68
C LEU A 87 -54.05 11.14 -23.64
N ALA A 88 -54.11 9.82 -23.56
CA ALA A 88 -53.42 8.95 -24.51
C ALA A 88 -53.86 9.17 -25.96
N THR A 89 -55.13 9.51 -26.19
CA THR A 89 -55.67 9.84 -27.51
C THR A 89 -54.99 11.05 -28.16
N ASP A 90 -54.36 11.93 -27.38
CA ASP A 90 -53.66 13.09 -27.90
C ASP A 90 -52.31 12.72 -28.55
N LEU A 91 -51.75 11.54 -28.22
CA LEU A 91 -50.41 11.11 -28.64
C LEU A 91 -50.40 9.77 -29.40
N VAL A 92 -51.45 8.95 -29.26
CA VAL A 92 -51.53 7.59 -29.86
C VAL A 92 -51.42 7.58 -31.39
N CYS A 93 -51.77 8.70 -32.02
CA CYS A 93 -51.67 8.92 -33.45
C CYS A 93 -50.22 9.02 -33.98
N LEU A 94 -49.21 9.11 -33.10
CA LEU A 94 -47.80 9.19 -33.46
C LEU A 94 -47.21 7.77 -33.50
N PRO A 95 -47.06 7.13 -34.68
CA PRO A 95 -46.83 5.69 -34.78
C PRO A 95 -45.43 5.25 -34.33
N ASN A 96 -44.43 6.14 -34.43
CA ASN A 96 -43.03 5.84 -34.15
C ASN A 96 -42.51 6.53 -32.87
N LEU A 97 -43.42 6.91 -31.98
CA LEU A 97 -43.09 7.57 -30.72
C LEU A 97 -42.21 6.65 -29.87
N ASN A 98 -41.02 7.14 -29.52
CA ASN A 98 -40.02 6.45 -28.71
C ASN A 98 -39.83 7.11 -27.34
N ARG A 99 -40.00 8.43 -27.23
CA ARG A 99 -39.86 9.17 -25.96
C ARG A 99 -40.96 10.20 -25.75
N ILE A 100 -41.52 10.24 -24.55
CA ILE A 100 -42.46 11.27 -24.08
C ILE A 100 -41.89 11.97 -22.86
N ASN A 101 -41.92 13.30 -22.82
CA ASN A 101 -41.54 14.11 -21.67
C ASN A 101 -42.50 15.28 -21.51
N LEU A 102 -43.41 15.20 -20.54
CA LEU A 102 -44.42 16.22 -20.25
C LEU A 102 -44.14 16.83 -18.88
N GLN A 103 -43.97 18.13 -18.82
CA GLN A 103 -43.62 18.85 -17.59
C GLN A 103 -44.51 20.08 -17.37
N ASN A 104 -44.95 20.29 -16.12
CA ASN A 104 -45.85 21.36 -15.69
C ASN A 104 -47.18 21.36 -16.46
N LEU A 105 -47.76 20.17 -16.60
CA LEU A 105 -48.99 19.93 -17.36
C LEU A 105 -49.96 19.07 -16.56
N ASN A 106 -51.26 19.27 -16.81
CA ASN A 106 -52.30 18.41 -16.29
C ASN A 106 -52.29 17.08 -17.07
N ILE A 107 -51.77 16.00 -16.48
CA ILE A 107 -51.60 14.69 -17.12
C ILE A 107 -52.66 13.73 -16.57
N SER A 108 -53.49 13.15 -17.42
CA SER A 108 -54.53 12.22 -16.96
C SER A 108 -53.94 10.97 -16.31
N LYS A 109 -54.61 10.46 -15.26
CA LYS A 109 -54.25 9.18 -14.63
C LYS A 109 -54.22 8.05 -15.67
N GLN A 110 -55.18 8.04 -16.60
CA GLN A 110 -55.28 7.00 -17.64
C GLN A 110 -54.07 6.99 -18.56
N LEU A 111 -53.48 8.16 -18.88
CA LEU A 111 -52.27 8.24 -19.71
C LEU A 111 -51.06 7.58 -19.04
N VAL A 112 -50.90 7.74 -17.72
CA VAL A 112 -49.78 7.15 -16.96
C VAL A 112 -49.76 5.62 -17.07
N PHE A 113 -50.93 4.99 -17.15
CA PHE A 113 -51.10 3.54 -17.27
C PHE A 113 -51.34 3.06 -18.71
N TYR A 114 -51.25 3.94 -19.70
CA TYR A 114 -51.58 3.60 -21.06
C TYR A 114 -50.47 2.79 -21.73
N GLU A 115 -50.81 1.62 -22.23
CA GLU A 115 -49.92 0.81 -23.05
C GLU A 115 -50.04 1.26 -24.51
N PHE A 116 -49.03 1.99 -24.98
CA PHE A 116 -48.98 2.43 -26.37
C PHE A 116 -48.81 1.23 -27.31
N PRO A 117 -49.51 1.20 -28.47
CA PRO A 117 -49.35 0.13 -29.45
C PRO A 117 -47.90 -0.05 -29.95
N GLN A 118 -47.16 1.05 -30.00
CA GLN A 118 -45.74 1.12 -30.32
C GLN A 118 -44.88 0.99 -29.07
N LYS A 119 -43.69 0.41 -29.21
CA LYS A 119 -42.74 0.30 -28.11
C LYS A 119 -42.12 1.66 -27.80
N ILE A 120 -42.51 2.24 -26.68
CA ILE A 120 -41.89 3.46 -26.13
C ILE A 120 -40.69 3.07 -25.27
N GLY A 121 -39.54 3.70 -25.50
CA GLY A 121 -38.32 3.49 -24.72
C GLY A 121 -38.29 4.27 -23.40
N GLN A 122 -38.90 5.48 -23.37
CA GLN A 122 -38.87 6.35 -22.20
C GLN A 122 -40.13 7.22 -22.05
N VAL A 123 -40.60 7.37 -20.82
CA VAL A 123 -41.62 8.38 -20.45
C VAL A 123 -41.19 9.21 -19.25
N THR A 124 -41.54 10.49 -19.28
CA THR A 124 -41.38 11.42 -18.16
C THR A 124 -42.70 12.17 -17.97
N TYR A 125 -43.30 12.01 -16.80
CA TYR A 125 -44.50 12.72 -16.36
C TYR A 125 -44.15 13.56 -15.14
N ASN A 126 -44.01 14.87 -15.34
CA ASN A 126 -43.78 15.82 -14.29
C ASN A 126 -45.00 16.76 -14.16
N TYR A 127 -45.73 16.59 -13.07
CA TYR A 127 -46.95 17.35 -12.83
C TYR A 127 -46.68 18.78 -12.36
N GLY A 128 -45.48 19.13 -11.89
CA GLY A 128 -45.22 20.45 -11.31
C GLY A 128 -46.19 20.75 -10.16
N ASP A 129 -47.01 21.79 -10.29
CA ASP A 129 -48.03 22.17 -9.30
C ASP A 129 -49.41 21.55 -9.57
N TYR A 130 -49.56 20.72 -10.62
CA TYR A 130 -50.82 20.03 -10.88
C TYR A 130 -51.04 18.86 -9.93
N GLU A 131 -52.30 18.63 -9.56
CA GLU A 131 -52.68 17.42 -8.83
C GLU A 131 -52.44 16.16 -9.67
N CYS A 132 -52.02 15.12 -8.99
CA CYS A 132 -51.66 13.81 -9.55
C CYS A 132 -52.20 12.71 -8.64
N SER A 133 -52.46 11.55 -9.21
CA SER A 133 -52.94 10.38 -8.46
C SER A 133 -51.80 9.43 -8.13
N PRO A 134 -51.90 8.65 -7.03
CA PRO A 134 -50.93 7.60 -6.72
C PRO A 134 -50.87 6.55 -7.84
N ILE A 135 -49.69 5.92 -7.97
CA ILE A 135 -49.53 4.72 -8.79
C ILE A 135 -50.06 3.53 -7.97
N ASP A 136 -51.29 3.10 -8.28
CA ASP A 136 -52.05 2.08 -7.54
C ASP A 136 -52.27 0.78 -8.33
N GLN A 137 -51.64 0.68 -9.50
CA GLN A 137 -51.68 -0.50 -10.36
C GLN A 137 -50.37 -0.61 -11.16
N LYS A 138 -50.17 -1.76 -11.81
CA LYS A 138 -48.96 -2.05 -12.60
C LYS A 138 -48.77 -1.04 -13.74
N LEU A 139 -47.56 -0.53 -13.88
CA LEU A 139 -47.16 0.35 -14.98
C LEU A 139 -47.01 -0.41 -16.31
N PRO A 140 -47.18 0.25 -17.47
CA PRO A 140 -46.90 -0.34 -18.78
C PRO A 140 -45.42 -0.74 -18.89
N GLU A 141 -45.10 -1.69 -19.77
CA GLU A 141 -43.73 -2.24 -19.94
C GLU A 141 -42.79 -1.28 -20.71
N ILE A 142 -42.63 -0.07 -20.17
CA ILE A 142 -41.76 0.98 -20.68
C ILE A 142 -40.43 0.93 -19.92
N PRO A 143 -39.27 0.79 -20.62
CA PRO A 143 -37.97 0.59 -19.97
C PRO A 143 -37.57 1.71 -19.01
N SER A 144 -37.71 2.98 -19.41
CA SER A 144 -37.35 4.13 -18.57
C SER A 144 -38.57 4.95 -18.17
N PHE A 145 -38.89 4.99 -16.88
CA PHE A 145 -40.09 5.63 -16.36
C PHE A 145 -39.74 6.67 -15.29
N TYR A 146 -40.10 7.93 -15.54
CA TYR A 146 -39.87 9.03 -14.61
C TYR A 146 -41.21 9.67 -14.20
N PHE A 147 -41.47 9.73 -12.90
CA PHE A 147 -42.73 10.23 -12.35
C PHE A 147 -42.47 11.25 -11.25
N TYR A 148 -42.98 12.47 -11.41
CA TYR A 148 -42.84 13.56 -10.44
C TYR A 148 -44.23 14.06 -10.06
N CYS A 149 -44.57 13.93 -8.79
CA CYS A 149 -45.92 14.20 -8.28
C CYS A 149 -45.83 14.75 -6.85
N LYS A 150 -46.33 15.96 -6.59
CA LYS A 150 -46.31 16.60 -5.26
C LYS A 150 -47.45 16.19 -4.32
N SER A 151 -48.53 15.63 -4.86
CA SER A 151 -49.81 15.51 -4.14
C SER A 151 -50.03 14.18 -3.40
N ILE A 152 -49.03 13.29 -3.34
CA ILE A 152 -49.22 11.90 -2.88
C ILE A 152 -48.26 11.48 -1.76
N SER A 153 -47.66 12.45 -1.06
CA SER A 153 -46.80 12.16 0.10
C SER A 153 -47.55 11.38 1.18
N GLY A 154 -46.86 10.46 1.86
CA GLY A 154 -47.42 9.59 2.89
C GLY A 154 -48.21 8.37 2.37
N THR A 155 -48.39 8.23 1.05
CA THR A 155 -49.05 7.05 0.47
C THR A 155 -48.11 5.84 0.40
N THR A 156 -48.67 4.65 0.16
CA THR A 156 -47.89 3.41 -0.04
C THR A 156 -47.73 3.11 -1.53
N PHE A 157 -46.50 2.80 -1.95
CA PHE A 157 -46.14 2.37 -3.29
C PHE A 157 -45.68 0.91 -3.26
N LYS A 158 -46.33 0.05 -4.04
CA LYS A 158 -45.99 -1.38 -4.11
C LYS A 158 -44.96 -1.67 -5.19
N ILE A 159 -43.92 -2.43 -4.85
CA ILE A 159 -42.85 -2.80 -5.78
C ILE A 159 -43.37 -3.64 -6.96
N SER A 160 -44.45 -4.42 -6.78
CA SER A 160 -45.08 -5.19 -7.87
C SER A 160 -45.48 -4.33 -9.07
N TYR A 161 -45.74 -3.03 -8.86
CA TYR A 161 -46.13 -2.09 -9.91
C TYR A 161 -45.02 -1.75 -10.90
N ILE A 162 -43.75 -1.98 -10.53
CA ILE A 162 -42.57 -1.54 -11.28
C ILE A 162 -41.61 -2.68 -11.66
N THR A 163 -42.12 -3.91 -11.68
CA THR A 163 -41.31 -5.12 -11.93
C THR A 163 -40.78 -5.27 -13.37
N LYS A 164 -41.18 -4.38 -14.29
CA LYS A 164 -40.87 -4.46 -15.73
C LYS A 164 -39.99 -3.30 -16.23
N GLN A 165 -39.69 -2.32 -15.38
CA GLN A 165 -38.87 -1.17 -15.71
C GLN A 165 -37.38 -1.51 -15.60
N THR A 166 -36.58 -0.99 -16.53
CA THR A 166 -35.10 -1.02 -16.45
C THR A 166 -34.58 0.15 -15.62
N ILE A 167 -35.20 1.32 -15.77
CA ILE A 167 -34.89 2.55 -15.03
C ILE A 167 -36.19 3.10 -14.46
N PHE A 168 -36.23 3.31 -13.16
CA PHE A 168 -37.38 3.91 -12.47
C PHE A 168 -36.94 5.11 -11.64
N TYR A 169 -37.65 6.22 -11.82
CA TYR A 169 -37.47 7.45 -11.05
C TYR A 169 -38.82 7.93 -10.49
N PHE A 170 -38.83 8.24 -9.20
CA PHE A 170 -39.98 8.81 -8.48
C PHE A 170 -39.56 10.02 -7.64
N GLY A 171 -40.22 11.17 -7.79
CA GLY A 171 -39.85 12.38 -7.05
C GLY A 171 -41.04 13.27 -6.70
N ASP A 172 -40.73 14.37 -6.01
CA ASP A 172 -41.64 15.43 -5.53
C ASP A 172 -42.61 15.03 -4.39
N SER A 173 -42.77 13.74 -4.08
CA SER A 173 -43.47 13.26 -2.88
C SER A 173 -42.65 12.20 -2.16
N PHE A 174 -42.81 12.08 -0.84
CA PHE A 174 -42.20 11.02 -0.05
C PHE A 174 -43.23 9.92 0.24
N VAL A 175 -42.97 8.68 -0.20
CA VAL A 175 -43.92 7.56 -0.07
C VAL A 175 -43.32 6.36 0.67
N HIS A 176 -44.19 5.52 1.23
CA HIS A 176 -43.80 4.25 1.83
C HIS A 176 -43.66 3.18 0.73
N PHE A 177 -42.45 2.67 0.50
CA PHE A 177 -42.29 1.53 -0.41
C PHE A 177 -42.56 0.22 0.34
N GLU A 178 -43.39 -0.63 -0.26
CA GLU A 178 -43.75 -1.95 0.25
C GLU A 178 -43.33 -3.01 -0.78
N ASN A 179 -42.49 -3.96 -0.34
CA ASN A 179 -42.16 -5.11 -1.15
C ASN A 179 -43.25 -6.17 -1.03
N ASP A 180 -44.17 -6.19 -1.99
CA ASP A 180 -45.26 -7.16 -2.11
C ASP A 180 -44.96 -8.26 -3.14
N VAL A 181 -43.73 -8.33 -3.64
CA VAL A 181 -43.30 -9.31 -4.63
C VAL A 181 -42.92 -10.62 -3.94
N LEU A 182 -43.39 -11.75 -4.47
CA LEU A 182 -43.01 -13.07 -3.97
C LEU A 182 -41.49 -13.24 -3.99
N GLU A 183 -40.90 -13.75 -2.92
CA GLU A 183 -39.44 -13.92 -2.75
C GLU A 183 -38.74 -14.66 -3.91
N THR A 184 -39.47 -15.54 -4.62
CA THR A 184 -38.97 -16.31 -5.77
C THR A 184 -38.87 -15.51 -7.06
N HIS A 185 -39.47 -14.31 -7.13
CA HIS A 185 -39.50 -13.49 -8.33
C HIS A 185 -38.38 -12.46 -8.32
N ASN A 186 -37.51 -12.53 -9.33
CA ASN A 186 -36.42 -11.60 -9.51
C ASN A 186 -36.85 -10.40 -10.38
N ILE A 187 -36.41 -9.21 -10.00
CA ILE A 187 -36.61 -7.96 -10.72
C ILE A 187 -35.28 -7.55 -11.36
N SER A 188 -35.27 -7.42 -12.68
CA SER A 188 -34.10 -7.03 -13.49
C SER A 188 -34.08 -5.52 -13.77
N MET A 189 -34.04 -4.71 -12.72
CA MET A 189 -33.93 -3.25 -12.82
C MET A 189 -32.46 -2.83 -12.68
N VAL A 190 -32.01 -1.87 -13.50
CA VAL A 190 -30.63 -1.36 -13.51
C VAL A 190 -30.49 -0.09 -12.68
N SER A 191 -31.51 0.78 -12.65
CA SER A 191 -31.47 2.03 -11.88
C SER A 191 -32.79 2.29 -11.17
N PHE A 192 -32.71 2.57 -9.87
CA PHE A 192 -33.85 2.92 -9.03
C PHE A 192 -33.55 4.22 -8.29
N THR A 193 -34.39 5.24 -8.47
CA THR A 193 -34.28 6.51 -7.74
C THR A 193 -35.65 6.90 -7.20
N ALA A 194 -35.76 7.17 -5.90
CA ALA A 194 -37.03 7.60 -5.32
C ALA A 194 -36.89 8.53 -4.11
N TYR A 195 -37.93 9.34 -3.89
CA TYR A 195 -38.18 10.02 -2.63
C TYR A 195 -39.05 9.11 -1.76
N SER A 196 -38.60 8.75 -0.57
CA SER A 196 -39.22 7.71 0.25
C SER A 196 -39.30 8.08 1.73
N LEU A 197 -40.14 7.36 2.47
CA LEU A 197 -40.26 7.42 3.93
C LEU A 197 -39.62 6.21 4.64
N ASN A 198 -39.13 5.20 3.91
CA ASN A 198 -38.54 3.99 4.50
C ASN A 198 -37.59 3.27 3.54
N PHE A 199 -36.65 2.50 4.08
CA PHE A 199 -36.03 1.42 3.32
C PHE A 199 -37.02 0.25 3.23
N ALA A 200 -37.51 -0.03 2.03
CA ALA A 200 -38.23 -1.28 1.75
C ALA A 200 -37.25 -2.45 1.65
N ASP A 201 -37.76 -3.68 1.67
CA ASP A 201 -36.96 -4.84 1.30
C ASP A 201 -36.70 -4.85 -0.22
N PHE A 202 -35.43 -4.81 -0.62
CA PHE A 202 -34.99 -4.85 -2.01
C PHE A 202 -34.42 -6.21 -2.43
N SER A 203 -34.64 -7.27 -1.65
CA SER A 203 -34.10 -8.62 -1.91
C SER A 203 -34.46 -9.20 -3.27
N ASN A 204 -35.61 -8.81 -3.84
CA ASN A 204 -36.06 -9.25 -5.17
C ASN A 204 -35.27 -8.63 -6.33
N PHE A 205 -34.56 -7.51 -6.12
CA PHE A 205 -33.82 -6.82 -7.17
C PHE A 205 -32.50 -7.54 -7.45
N LYS A 206 -32.33 -8.04 -8.68
CA LYS A 206 -31.11 -8.73 -9.13
C LYS A 206 -30.49 -7.92 -10.27
N GLY A 207 -29.33 -7.31 -10.01
CA GLY A 207 -28.57 -6.57 -11.02
C GLY A 207 -28.77 -5.05 -10.99
N LEU A 208 -29.06 -4.48 -9.82
CA LEU A 208 -29.21 -3.03 -9.68
C LEU A 208 -27.85 -2.33 -9.79
N GLY A 209 -27.59 -1.63 -10.89
CA GLY A 209 -26.36 -0.87 -11.08
C GLY A 209 -26.29 0.41 -10.24
N PHE A 210 -27.43 1.09 -10.06
CA PHE A 210 -27.53 2.34 -9.33
C PHE A 210 -28.80 2.40 -8.46
N PHE A 211 -28.67 2.81 -7.21
CA PHE A 211 -29.76 3.02 -6.26
C PHE A 211 -29.63 4.39 -5.60
N LYS A 212 -30.69 5.20 -5.65
CA LYS A 212 -30.74 6.48 -4.94
C LYS A 212 -32.02 6.63 -4.13
N MET A 213 -31.91 6.93 -2.84
CA MET A 213 -33.05 7.32 -1.99
C MET A 213 -32.84 8.71 -1.39
N THR A 214 -33.91 9.49 -1.39
CA THR A 214 -33.98 10.75 -0.63
C THR A 214 -35.11 10.63 0.40
N PHE A 215 -34.81 10.93 1.66
CA PHE A 215 -35.70 10.86 2.80
C PHE A 215 -35.91 12.25 3.41
N ASN A 216 -37.08 12.48 4.03
CA ASN A 216 -37.37 13.68 4.81
C ASN A 216 -37.40 13.38 6.33
N GLN A 217 -37.81 14.37 7.13
CA GLN A 217 -37.98 14.25 8.58
C GLN A 217 -38.91 13.10 9.05
N ASP A 218 -39.82 12.61 8.20
CA ASP A 218 -40.79 11.57 8.55
C ASP A 218 -40.25 10.14 8.30
N PHE A 219 -38.94 10.02 8.06
CA PHE A 219 -38.26 8.75 7.82
C PHE A 219 -38.44 7.74 8.96
N ILE A 220 -38.82 6.52 8.62
CA ILE A 220 -39.00 5.42 9.57
C ILE A 220 -37.63 4.81 9.91
N ILE A 221 -37.04 5.23 11.02
CA ILE A 221 -35.72 4.77 11.50
C ILE A 221 -35.63 3.25 11.62
N SER A 222 -36.69 2.56 12.07
CA SER A 222 -36.68 1.10 12.20
C SER A 222 -36.53 0.36 10.87
N SER A 223 -36.80 1.03 9.74
CA SER A 223 -36.63 0.45 8.40
C SER A 223 -35.17 0.31 7.98
N ILE A 224 -34.22 0.98 8.66
CA ILE A 224 -32.77 0.93 8.38
C ILE A 224 -32.24 -0.49 8.19
N GLN A 225 -32.76 -1.49 8.92
CA GLN A 225 -32.35 -2.89 8.78
C GLN A 225 -32.45 -3.40 7.33
N ASN A 226 -33.42 -2.90 6.56
CA ASN A 226 -33.62 -3.28 5.17
C ASN A 226 -32.55 -2.72 4.22
N TYR A 227 -31.74 -1.76 4.65
CA TYR A 227 -30.59 -1.27 3.86
C TYR A 227 -29.61 -2.41 3.51
N SER A 228 -29.50 -3.44 4.37
CA SER A 228 -28.72 -4.66 4.12
C SER A 228 -29.22 -5.48 2.92
N THR A 229 -30.49 -5.33 2.52
CA THR A 229 -31.12 -6.09 1.43
C THR A 229 -30.80 -5.52 0.04
N ILE A 230 -30.28 -4.29 -0.02
CA ILE A 230 -30.04 -3.58 -1.27
C ILE A 230 -28.75 -4.11 -1.91
N LYS A 231 -28.90 -4.86 -2.99
CA LYS A 231 -27.76 -5.37 -3.77
C LYS A 231 -27.49 -4.48 -4.97
N SER A 232 -26.79 -3.37 -4.74
CA SER A 232 -26.42 -2.42 -5.79
C SER A 232 -24.95 -2.04 -5.79
N ASN A 233 -24.37 -1.90 -6.99
CA ASN A 233 -22.98 -1.50 -7.16
C ASN A 233 -22.74 -0.05 -6.69
N SER A 234 -23.72 0.84 -6.90
CA SER A 234 -23.63 2.26 -6.54
C SER A 234 -24.87 2.71 -5.78
N ILE A 235 -24.68 3.23 -4.56
CA ILE A 235 -25.75 3.71 -3.69
C ILE A 235 -25.55 5.20 -3.38
N GLN A 236 -26.64 5.97 -3.47
CA GLN A 236 -26.71 7.34 -2.98
C GLN A 236 -27.88 7.50 -2.00
N ILE A 237 -27.61 7.95 -0.78
CA ILE A 237 -28.65 8.21 0.23
C ILE A 237 -28.60 9.67 0.66
N GLU A 238 -29.75 10.33 0.70
CA GLU A 238 -29.93 11.68 1.21
C GLU A 238 -30.97 11.63 2.33
N HIS A 239 -30.59 12.12 3.51
CA HIS A 239 -31.47 12.30 4.67
C HIS A 239 -31.63 13.79 4.98
N ASP A 240 -32.63 14.12 5.79
CA ASP A 240 -32.82 15.47 6.32
C ASP A 240 -31.77 15.79 7.40
N THR A 241 -30.85 16.70 7.11
CA THR A 241 -29.75 17.03 8.02
C THR A 241 -30.15 17.79 9.28
N ASP A 242 -31.41 18.22 9.41
CA ASP A 242 -31.91 18.79 10.66
C ASP A 242 -31.94 17.74 11.79
N PHE A 243 -32.05 16.46 11.44
CA PHE A 243 -32.19 15.33 12.38
C PHE A 243 -30.95 14.43 12.37
N PRO A 244 -30.47 13.95 13.54
CA PRO A 244 -29.41 12.95 13.60
C PRO A 244 -29.97 11.53 13.37
N TYR A 245 -29.22 10.71 12.64
CA TYR A 245 -29.55 9.31 12.38
C TYR A 245 -28.46 8.37 12.91
N PRO A 246 -28.79 7.12 13.26
CA PRO A 246 -27.80 6.09 13.58
C PRO A 246 -26.84 5.87 12.41
N PHE A 247 -25.57 5.57 12.69
CA PHE A 247 -24.61 5.22 11.64
C PHE A 247 -24.79 3.77 11.19
N TYR A 248 -25.47 3.54 10.07
CA TYR A 248 -25.89 2.21 9.62
C TYR A 248 -25.12 1.65 8.42
N ILE A 249 -24.21 2.42 7.83
CA ILE A 249 -23.47 2.03 6.62
C ILE A 249 -22.89 0.60 6.65
N PRO A 250 -22.28 0.12 7.76
CA PRO A 250 -21.61 -1.19 7.78
C PRO A 250 -22.52 -2.40 7.53
N ILE A 251 -23.84 -2.26 7.62
CA ILE A 251 -24.77 -3.40 7.43
C ILE A 251 -24.97 -3.78 5.95
N ASN A 252 -24.42 -3.01 5.01
CA ASN A 252 -24.42 -3.34 3.58
C ASN A 252 -22.97 -3.51 3.07
N ASN A 253 -22.64 -4.74 2.68
CA ASN A 253 -21.32 -5.14 2.19
C ASN A 253 -21.29 -5.43 0.67
N PHE A 254 -22.37 -5.16 -0.07
CA PHE A 254 -22.44 -5.43 -1.51
C PHE A 254 -21.97 -4.27 -2.37
N THR A 255 -22.04 -3.05 -1.85
CA THR A 255 -21.85 -1.83 -2.64
C THR A 255 -20.38 -1.46 -2.79
N GLN A 256 -19.98 -1.09 -4.01
CA GLN A 256 -18.63 -0.61 -4.32
C GLN A 256 -18.51 0.93 -4.26
N ARG A 257 -19.59 1.66 -4.57
CA ARG A 257 -19.61 3.13 -4.53
C ARG A 257 -20.74 3.62 -3.65
N LEU A 258 -20.41 4.33 -2.58
CA LEU A 258 -21.40 4.83 -1.63
C LEU A 258 -21.27 6.35 -1.45
N SER A 259 -22.39 7.06 -1.57
CA SER A 259 -22.50 8.46 -1.18
C SER A 259 -23.65 8.65 -0.20
N VAL A 260 -23.39 9.22 0.96
CA VAL A 260 -24.43 9.53 1.96
C VAL A 260 -24.37 10.99 2.36
N TYR A 261 -25.50 11.67 2.27
CA TYR A 261 -25.75 12.98 2.85
C TYR A 261 -26.68 12.82 4.04
N ALA A 262 -26.16 12.91 5.26
CA ALA A 262 -26.93 12.70 6.47
C ALA A 262 -26.20 13.27 7.67
N ARG A 263 -26.92 13.78 8.65
CA ARG A 263 -26.37 14.09 9.97
C ARG A 263 -26.40 12.83 10.82
N PHE A 264 -25.27 12.41 11.38
CA PHE A 264 -25.18 11.18 12.18
C PHE A 264 -25.13 11.47 13.69
N GLU A 265 -25.58 10.50 14.47
CA GLU A 265 -25.39 10.46 15.91
C GLU A 265 -23.90 10.38 16.27
N LYS A 266 -23.52 10.85 17.48
CA LYS A 266 -22.14 10.79 17.95
C LYS A 266 -21.71 9.32 18.08
N PRO A 267 -20.60 8.89 17.45
CA PRO A 267 -20.12 7.52 17.57
C PRO A 267 -19.57 7.23 18.97
N SER A 268 -19.74 5.98 19.41
CA SER A 268 -19.24 5.47 20.69
C SER A 268 -17.79 4.99 20.64
N SER A 269 -17.26 4.72 19.44
CA SER A 269 -15.91 4.22 19.17
C SER A 269 -15.48 4.62 17.76
N MET A 270 -14.22 4.36 17.41
CA MET A 270 -13.81 4.35 15.99
C MET A 270 -14.67 3.35 15.22
N ILE A 271 -15.11 3.75 14.02
CA ILE A 271 -15.88 2.97 13.08
C ILE A 271 -14.92 2.39 12.07
N ASP A 272 -14.72 1.08 12.14
CA ASP A 272 -13.86 0.38 11.20
C ASP A 272 -14.67 -0.10 9.99
N LEU A 273 -14.43 0.51 8.83
CA LEU A 273 -15.01 0.12 7.55
C LEU A 273 -14.02 -0.70 6.71
N SER A 274 -12.83 -1.00 7.22
CA SER A 274 -11.75 -1.61 6.46
C SER A 274 -12.10 -2.96 5.82
N SER A 275 -13.07 -3.68 6.41
CA SER A 275 -13.59 -4.96 5.92
C SER A 275 -14.56 -4.84 4.73
N LEU A 276 -14.97 -3.62 4.36
CA LEU A 276 -15.93 -3.35 3.29
C LEU A 276 -15.23 -3.09 1.96
N VAL A 277 -16.01 -3.19 0.89
CA VAL A 277 -15.54 -3.31 -0.49
C VAL A 277 -15.63 -2.01 -1.31
N TYR A 278 -15.56 -0.88 -0.61
CA TYR A 278 -15.76 0.41 -1.27
C TYR A 278 -14.54 0.83 -2.09
N SER A 279 -14.75 1.04 -3.39
CA SER A 279 -13.83 1.83 -4.23
C SER A 279 -14.03 3.33 -4.03
N ASP A 280 -15.25 3.78 -3.73
CA ASP A 280 -15.57 5.17 -3.45
C ASP A 280 -16.52 5.28 -2.24
N LEU A 281 -16.14 6.06 -1.22
CA LEU A 281 -16.96 6.36 -0.05
C LEU A 281 -17.02 7.86 0.20
N SER A 282 -18.20 8.45 0.02
CA SER A 282 -18.46 9.87 0.23
C SER A 282 -19.48 10.08 1.35
N LEU A 283 -19.09 10.82 2.38
CA LEU A 283 -19.95 11.21 3.49
C LEU A 283 -20.05 12.73 3.56
N SER A 284 -21.26 13.24 3.62
CA SER A 284 -21.51 14.68 3.58
C SER A 284 -22.57 15.08 4.60
N GLY A 285 -22.41 16.28 5.19
CA GLY A 285 -23.38 16.79 6.16
C GLY A 285 -23.43 16.01 7.49
N VAL A 286 -22.36 15.27 7.83
CA VAL A 286 -22.32 14.33 8.98
C VAL A 286 -22.59 14.97 10.35
N GLY A 287 -22.43 16.28 10.46
CA GLY A 287 -22.68 17.05 11.67
C GLY A 287 -21.48 17.14 12.60
N ASP A 288 -21.40 18.25 13.34
CA ASP A 288 -20.30 18.64 14.22
C ASP A 288 -20.02 17.64 15.36
N LYS A 289 -21.06 16.90 15.78
CA LYS A 289 -20.97 15.88 16.83
C LYS A 289 -20.48 14.51 16.34
N PHE A 290 -20.33 14.30 15.03
CA PHE A 290 -19.89 13.03 14.46
C PHE A 290 -18.37 12.88 14.58
N ASN A 291 -17.85 12.83 15.80
CA ASN A 291 -16.41 12.67 16.10
C ASN A 291 -16.20 11.73 17.29
N PHE A 292 -15.04 11.06 17.31
CA PHE A 292 -14.58 10.28 18.45
C PHE A 292 -13.31 10.94 18.99
N ASN A 293 -13.35 11.43 20.23
CA ASN A 293 -12.25 12.20 20.85
C ASN A 293 -11.75 13.41 20.03
N GLY A 294 -12.61 14.03 19.21
CA GLY A 294 -12.24 15.17 18.36
C GLY A 294 -11.65 14.80 16.99
N GLU A 295 -11.53 13.51 16.69
CA GLU A 295 -11.01 12.98 15.42
C GLU A 295 -12.14 12.48 14.49
N ILE A 296 -11.83 12.32 13.20
CA ILE A 296 -12.73 11.67 12.24
C ILE A 296 -12.87 10.20 12.68
N PRO A 297 -14.09 9.73 13.00
CA PRO A 297 -14.28 8.45 13.67
C PRO A 297 -14.31 7.27 12.69
N ILE A 298 -13.67 7.36 11.52
CA ILE A 298 -13.81 6.38 10.43
C ILE A 298 -12.45 5.90 9.96
N ILE A 299 -12.28 4.58 9.89
CA ILE A 299 -11.22 3.91 9.14
C ILE A 299 -11.82 3.45 7.80
N PRO A 300 -11.50 4.08 6.66
CA PRO A 300 -12.04 3.66 5.36
C PRO A 300 -11.38 2.35 4.87
N PRO A 301 -11.99 1.64 3.89
CA PRO A 301 -11.33 0.53 3.21
C PRO A 301 -9.99 0.88 2.58
N PRO A 302 -9.01 -0.04 2.53
CA PRO A 302 -7.78 0.13 1.77
C PRO A 302 -8.08 0.42 0.29
N GLY A 303 -7.31 1.29 -0.36
CA GLY A 303 -7.53 1.64 -1.78
C GLY A 303 -8.81 2.43 -2.09
N CYS A 304 -9.65 2.75 -1.10
CA CYS A 304 -10.88 3.51 -1.30
C CYS A 304 -10.61 5.00 -1.54
N ASN A 305 -11.30 5.63 -2.47
CA ASN A 305 -11.43 7.09 -2.51
C ASN A 305 -12.37 7.54 -1.39
N PHE A 306 -11.81 8.06 -0.30
CA PHE A 306 -12.58 8.52 0.84
C PHE A 306 -12.81 10.03 0.80
N ILE A 307 -14.07 10.45 0.91
CA ILE A 307 -14.47 11.86 0.90
C ILE A 307 -15.36 12.13 2.11
N ILE A 308 -15.01 13.15 2.89
CA ILE A 308 -15.83 13.67 3.95
C ILE A 308 -15.95 15.20 3.87
N MET A 309 -17.17 15.70 3.74
CA MET A 309 -17.39 17.13 3.50
C MET A 309 -18.56 17.70 4.30
N HIS A 310 -18.52 19.01 4.57
CA HIS A 310 -19.60 19.71 5.28
C HIS A 310 -19.97 19.08 6.62
N GLY A 311 -19.03 18.40 7.28
CA GLY A 311 -19.25 17.80 8.60
C GLY A 311 -19.17 18.81 9.74
N GLY A 312 -18.57 19.98 9.52
CA GLY A 312 -18.40 20.98 10.58
C GLY A 312 -17.40 20.58 11.66
N PHE A 313 -16.58 19.54 11.41
CA PHE A 313 -15.55 19.04 12.32
C PHE A 313 -14.68 20.17 12.89
N THR A 314 -14.51 20.17 14.21
CA THR A 314 -13.53 21.00 14.93
C THR A 314 -12.66 20.06 15.74
N SER A 315 -11.32 20.17 15.66
CA SER A 315 -10.47 19.36 16.53
C SER A 315 -10.53 19.94 17.95
N PHE A 316 -11.35 19.34 18.81
CA PHE A 316 -11.52 19.77 20.20
C PHE A 316 -10.34 19.32 21.07
N GLN A 317 -9.24 20.08 21.09
CA GLN A 317 -8.34 20.14 22.25
C GLN A 317 -7.74 21.56 22.37
N SER A 318 -8.26 22.33 23.32
CA SER A 318 -8.20 23.79 23.30
C SER A 318 -6.89 24.41 23.83
N ASN A 319 -5.68 23.86 23.61
CA ASN A 319 -4.44 24.59 23.96
C ASN A 319 -3.09 24.06 23.42
N PHE A 320 -3.07 23.05 22.54
CA PHE A 320 -1.82 22.61 21.90
C PHE A 320 -1.90 22.77 20.40
N SER A 321 -0.76 22.99 19.76
CA SER A 321 -0.61 22.88 18.31
C SER A 321 -0.96 21.45 17.91
N ILE A 322 -2.24 21.18 17.65
CA ILE A 322 -2.73 19.85 17.25
C ILE A 322 -2.27 19.62 15.82
N SER A 323 -1.51 18.57 15.55
CA SER A 323 -1.38 18.05 14.19
C SER A 323 -2.63 17.21 13.88
N LEU A 324 -3.04 17.13 12.61
CA LEU A 324 -3.86 15.99 12.19
C LEU A 324 -3.13 14.71 12.64
N PRO A 325 -3.87 13.65 13.02
CA PRO A 325 -3.27 12.36 13.29
C PRO A 325 -2.39 11.95 12.12
N SER A 326 -1.26 11.29 12.42
CA SER A 326 -0.43 10.73 11.37
C SER A 326 -1.24 9.69 10.59
N TYR A 327 -1.19 9.77 9.28
CA TYR A 327 -1.93 8.92 8.37
C TYR A 327 -1.18 7.61 8.12
N SER A 328 -1.85 6.50 8.39
CA SER A 328 -1.34 5.13 8.20
C SER A 328 -2.11 4.35 7.12
N GLY A 329 -3.03 5.01 6.41
CA GLY A 329 -3.89 4.38 5.41
C GLY A 329 -3.18 4.09 4.08
N LYS A 330 -3.83 3.27 3.24
CA LYS A 330 -3.41 2.92 1.87
C LYS A 330 -4.42 3.41 0.81
N ASN A 331 -5.19 4.45 1.12
CA ASN A 331 -6.17 5.01 0.20
C ASN A 331 -5.49 5.74 -0.96
N THR A 332 -6.10 5.65 -2.14
CA THR A 332 -5.68 6.39 -3.34
C THR A 332 -5.91 7.90 -3.18
N MET A 333 -7.04 8.28 -2.57
CA MET A 333 -7.42 9.67 -2.34
C MET A 333 -8.13 9.81 -1.00
N PHE A 334 -7.81 10.88 -0.28
CA PHE A 334 -8.45 11.25 0.98
C PHE A 334 -8.84 12.73 0.93
N SER A 335 -10.13 13.01 1.02
CA SER A 335 -10.68 14.36 0.88
C SER A 335 -11.46 14.78 2.13
N MET A 336 -11.06 15.89 2.76
CA MET A 336 -11.71 16.48 3.94
C MET A 336 -12.19 17.91 3.70
N ILE A 337 -12.79 18.15 2.54
CA ILE A 337 -13.09 19.50 2.04
C ILE A 337 -14.25 20.19 2.78
N ASN A 338 -14.23 21.53 2.84
CA ASN A 338 -15.32 22.35 3.39
C ASN A 338 -15.71 21.97 4.84
N ASN A 339 -14.71 21.84 5.72
CA ASN A 339 -14.89 21.58 7.15
C ASN A 339 -14.31 22.73 8.01
N ASN A 340 -14.20 22.57 9.34
CA ASN A 340 -13.57 23.53 10.25
C ASN A 340 -12.28 22.98 10.88
N LEU A 341 -11.58 22.07 10.21
CA LEU A 341 -10.39 21.42 10.75
C LEU A 341 -9.32 22.45 11.10
N ILE A 342 -8.79 22.40 12.32
CA ILE A 342 -7.63 23.19 12.76
C ILE A 342 -6.45 22.24 12.98
N GLY A 343 -5.24 22.78 12.96
CA GLY A 343 -4.02 22.02 13.21
C GLY A 343 -3.02 22.04 12.07
N THR A 344 -2.04 21.14 12.09
CA THR A 344 -1.00 21.01 11.05
C THR A 344 -1.09 19.67 10.32
N ILE A 345 -0.41 19.53 9.18
CA ILE A 345 -0.24 18.25 8.48
C ILE A 345 1.24 17.85 8.51
N ASP A 346 1.52 16.55 8.63
CA ASP A 346 2.88 15.99 8.66
C ASP A 346 3.18 15.14 7.41
N GLU A 347 4.40 14.62 7.29
CA GLU A 347 4.85 13.84 6.12
C GLU A 347 4.17 12.47 5.96
N SER A 348 3.50 11.95 6.99
CA SER A 348 2.78 10.68 6.89
C SER A 348 1.63 10.74 5.87
N TRP A 349 1.16 11.95 5.54
CA TRP A 349 0.14 12.17 4.50
C TRP A 349 0.69 12.09 3.07
N CYS A 350 2.01 11.98 2.86
CA CYS A 350 2.61 11.96 1.53
C CYS A 350 2.28 10.70 0.70
N ASN A 351 1.73 9.66 1.32
CA ASN A 351 1.34 8.41 0.68
C ASN A 351 -0.14 8.39 0.20
N VAL A 352 -0.80 9.55 0.07
CA VAL A 352 -2.17 9.66 -0.42
C VAL A 352 -2.39 10.96 -1.18
N ASN A 353 -3.28 10.95 -2.18
CA ASN A 353 -3.75 12.19 -2.80
C ASN A 353 -4.69 12.94 -1.82
N LEU A 354 -4.11 13.89 -1.08
CA LEU A 354 -4.80 14.64 -0.02
C LEU A 354 -5.49 15.90 -0.57
N ILE A 355 -6.79 16.04 -0.30
CA ILE A 355 -7.60 17.20 -0.69
C ILE A 355 -8.27 17.80 0.55
N ILE A 356 -7.89 19.02 0.94
CA ILE A 356 -8.27 19.62 2.23
C ILE A 356 -8.66 21.10 2.14
N TYR A 357 -9.07 21.56 0.97
CA TYR A 357 -9.40 22.96 0.77
C TYR A 357 -10.61 23.41 1.61
N ASN A 358 -10.66 24.71 1.92
CA ASN A 358 -11.65 25.36 2.79
C ASN A 358 -11.73 24.72 4.19
N ASN A 359 -10.63 24.82 4.93
CA ASN A 359 -10.49 24.45 6.34
C ASN A 359 -9.79 25.58 7.12
N LYS A 360 -9.31 25.33 8.33
CA LYS A 360 -8.54 26.27 9.17
C LYS A 360 -7.16 25.71 9.56
N LEU A 361 -6.58 24.87 8.72
CA LEU A 361 -5.27 24.25 8.96
C LEU A 361 -4.15 25.28 8.83
N THR A 362 -3.04 25.06 9.54
CA THR A 362 -1.89 25.96 9.72
C THR A 362 -0.59 25.18 9.58
N GLY A 363 0.56 25.83 9.78
CA GLY A 363 1.88 25.17 9.73
C GLY A 363 2.44 25.07 8.32
N LYS A 364 3.31 24.09 8.07
CA LYS A 364 3.92 23.85 6.76
C LYS A 364 3.26 22.65 6.07
N ILE A 365 3.07 22.76 4.77
CA ILE A 365 2.67 21.68 3.88
C ILE A 365 3.94 20.87 3.53
N PRO A 366 3.92 19.52 3.66
CA PRO A 366 5.02 18.63 3.28
C PRO A 366 5.51 18.83 1.84
N THR A 367 6.81 18.59 1.60
CA THR A 367 7.44 18.84 0.30
C THR A 367 6.86 17.98 -0.82
N CYS A 368 6.40 16.76 -0.51
CA CYS A 368 5.71 15.87 -1.45
C CYS A 368 4.50 16.51 -2.15
N PHE A 369 3.82 17.48 -1.51
CA PHE A 369 2.74 18.24 -2.13
C PHE A 369 3.23 19.54 -2.76
N THR A 370 4.08 20.30 -2.04
CA THR A 370 4.53 21.61 -2.53
C THR A 370 5.38 21.52 -3.78
N CYS A 371 6.09 20.41 -3.98
CA CYS A 371 6.81 20.11 -5.22
C CYS A 371 5.87 20.10 -6.45
N TYR A 372 4.58 19.85 -6.26
CA TYR A 372 3.58 19.76 -7.32
C TYR A 372 2.64 20.96 -7.37
N PHE A 373 2.92 22.07 -6.68
CA PHE A 373 2.07 23.27 -6.72
C PHE A 373 2.06 24.00 -8.07
N SER A 374 2.95 23.62 -9.00
CA SER A 374 2.79 24.04 -10.39
C SER A 374 1.58 23.41 -11.08
N ASP A 375 1.08 22.27 -10.60
CA ASP A 375 -0.22 21.72 -11.00
C ASP A 375 -1.35 22.49 -10.28
N PRO A 376 -2.24 23.19 -11.02
CA PRO A 376 -3.35 23.93 -10.42
C PRO A 376 -4.30 23.05 -9.59
N ALA A 377 -4.45 21.77 -9.92
CA ALA A 377 -5.31 20.86 -9.18
C ALA A 377 -4.73 20.54 -7.80
N VAL A 378 -3.42 20.23 -7.73
CA VAL A 378 -2.72 20.00 -6.44
C VAL A 378 -2.70 21.29 -5.62
N TYR A 379 -2.37 22.43 -6.22
CA TYR A 379 -2.38 23.71 -5.52
C TYR A 379 -3.76 24.04 -4.92
N THR A 380 -4.83 23.91 -5.71
CA THR A 380 -6.19 24.20 -5.24
C THR A 380 -6.62 23.28 -4.09
N SER A 381 -6.10 22.06 -4.03
CA SER A 381 -6.41 21.07 -2.98
C SER A 381 -6.04 21.53 -1.57
N PHE A 382 -5.19 22.57 -1.41
CA PHE A 382 -4.82 23.15 -0.12
C PHE A 382 -5.38 24.55 0.13
N SER A 383 -6.11 25.12 -0.84
CA SER A 383 -6.64 26.49 -0.79
C SER A 383 -7.62 26.73 0.36
N GLY A 384 -7.79 27.98 0.77
CA GLY A 384 -8.72 28.34 1.85
C GLY A 384 -8.26 27.97 3.27
N ASN A 385 -7.00 27.54 3.44
CA ASN A 385 -6.35 27.31 4.74
C ASN A 385 -5.35 28.44 5.11
N GLN A 386 -4.69 28.32 6.27
CA GLN A 386 -3.70 29.27 6.82
C GLN A 386 -2.27 28.70 6.83
N PHE A 387 -1.88 27.93 5.81
CA PHE A 387 -0.53 27.37 5.71
C PHE A 387 0.54 28.44 5.42
N THR A 388 1.70 28.30 6.05
CA THR A 388 2.80 29.28 5.98
C THR A 388 3.59 29.23 4.67
N ASN A 389 3.58 28.08 3.98
CA ASN A 389 4.30 27.84 2.73
C ASN A 389 3.36 27.57 1.54
N TYR A 390 2.08 27.98 1.63
CA TYR A 390 1.16 27.92 0.50
C TYR A 390 1.50 28.98 -0.55
N ASN A 391 2.40 28.61 -1.46
CA ASN A 391 2.93 29.48 -2.50
C ASN A 391 3.18 28.68 -3.78
N GLN A 392 2.55 29.08 -4.89
CA GLN A 392 2.64 28.38 -6.17
C GLN A 392 4.06 28.36 -6.76
N SER A 393 4.93 29.28 -6.36
CA SER A 393 6.32 29.42 -6.86
C SER A 393 7.39 28.89 -5.90
N ILE A 394 7.02 28.01 -4.95
CA ILE A 394 7.94 27.51 -3.92
C ILE A 394 9.08 26.62 -4.44
N GLY A 395 8.89 25.96 -5.59
CA GLY A 395 9.89 25.06 -6.20
C GLY A 395 10.06 23.72 -5.47
N CYS A 396 10.96 22.87 -5.97
CA CYS A 396 11.26 21.55 -5.39
C CYS A 396 12.76 21.23 -5.49
N SER A 397 13.41 21.00 -4.35
CA SER A 397 14.84 20.61 -4.29
C SER A 397 15.08 19.13 -3.98
N GLU A 398 14.04 18.40 -3.57
CA GLU A 398 14.14 17.04 -3.03
C GLU A 398 13.54 15.97 -3.96
N PHE A 399 13.32 16.30 -5.25
CA PHE A 399 12.78 15.35 -6.23
C PHE A 399 13.86 14.35 -6.68
N ALA A 400 13.63 13.06 -6.42
CA ALA A 400 14.63 12.01 -6.66
C ALA A 400 13.98 10.69 -7.13
N PRO A 401 13.56 10.59 -8.40
CA PRO A 401 12.99 9.36 -8.97
C PRO A 401 14.05 8.34 -9.37
N ARG A 402 13.71 7.05 -9.27
CA ARG A 402 14.54 5.91 -9.67
C ARG A 402 13.71 4.93 -10.51
N PHE A 403 14.21 4.62 -11.69
CA PHE A 403 13.58 3.66 -12.60
C PHE A 403 14.41 2.38 -12.66
N GLU A 404 13.75 1.25 -12.46
CA GLU A 404 14.31 -0.09 -12.60
C GLU A 404 13.52 -0.85 -13.65
N LEU A 405 14.21 -1.42 -14.64
CA LEU A 405 13.55 -2.18 -15.71
C LEU A 405 13.12 -3.56 -15.18
N MET A 406 11.83 -3.86 -15.21
CA MET A 406 11.27 -5.16 -14.85
C MET A 406 11.12 -6.08 -16.06
N ASP A 407 10.62 -5.53 -17.18
CA ASP A 407 10.39 -6.28 -18.41
C ASP A 407 10.70 -5.43 -19.64
N PHE A 408 11.70 -5.86 -20.41
CA PHE A 408 12.13 -5.18 -21.63
C PHE A 408 11.10 -5.27 -22.76
N SER A 409 10.29 -6.33 -22.82
CA SER A 409 9.33 -6.56 -23.91
C SER A 409 8.19 -5.53 -23.88
N THR A 410 7.60 -5.33 -22.70
CA THR A 410 6.54 -4.35 -22.44
C THR A 410 7.04 -2.98 -22.01
N LYS A 411 8.36 -2.83 -21.79
CA LYS A 411 9.00 -1.62 -21.24
C LYS A 411 8.33 -1.25 -19.93
N THR A 412 8.25 -2.24 -19.06
CA THR A 412 7.69 -2.11 -17.72
C THR A 412 8.81 -1.79 -16.74
N PHE A 413 8.61 -0.71 -15.98
CA PHE A 413 9.54 -0.21 -14.99
C PHE A 413 8.89 -0.20 -13.62
N ARG A 414 9.66 -0.62 -12.62
CA ARG A 414 9.40 -0.28 -11.23
C ARG A 414 9.99 1.09 -10.98
N VAL A 415 9.18 2.01 -10.47
CA VAL A 415 9.59 3.38 -10.18
C VAL A 415 9.47 3.61 -8.70
N THR A 416 10.58 4.00 -8.08
CA THR A 416 10.65 4.34 -6.65
C THR A 416 11.27 5.72 -6.49
N GLY A 417 11.14 6.37 -5.33
CA GLY A 417 11.88 7.60 -5.06
C GLY A 417 11.26 8.51 -4.04
N ILE A 418 11.78 9.74 -3.98
CA ILE A 418 11.32 10.80 -3.07
C ILE A 418 10.56 11.85 -3.89
N ASN A 419 9.40 12.25 -3.37
CA ASN A 419 8.53 13.26 -3.96
C ASN A 419 8.19 12.96 -5.43
N ILE A 420 7.99 11.68 -5.81
CA ILE A 420 7.72 11.31 -7.20
C ILE A 420 6.28 11.62 -7.64
N GLY A 421 5.42 12.04 -6.71
CA GLY A 421 4.09 12.58 -6.97
C GLY A 421 2.99 11.53 -7.01
N PHE A 422 1.79 11.97 -7.38
CA PHE A 422 0.53 11.22 -7.20
C PHE A 422 -0.01 10.62 -8.50
N THR A 423 0.70 10.77 -9.63
CA THR A 423 0.32 10.16 -10.91
C THR A 423 1.52 10.02 -11.85
N PRO A 424 1.77 8.81 -12.40
CA PRO A 424 2.78 8.60 -13.43
C PRO A 424 2.41 9.13 -14.81
N MET A 425 1.15 9.51 -15.04
CA MET A 425 0.62 9.81 -16.38
C MET A 425 1.39 10.94 -17.09
N ASN A 426 2.07 11.82 -16.35
CA ASN A 426 2.85 12.91 -16.92
C ASN A 426 4.35 12.60 -17.07
N TRP A 427 4.76 11.33 -16.93
CA TRP A 427 6.16 10.90 -17.07
C TRP A 427 6.41 10.38 -18.49
N LEU A 428 7.00 11.22 -19.34
CA LEU A 428 7.18 10.94 -20.75
C LEU A 428 8.48 10.18 -20.99
N LEU A 429 8.38 8.89 -21.34
CA LEU A 429 9.53 8.10 -21.75
C LEU A 429 10.06 8.62 -23.10
N ASN A 430 11.37 8.86 -23.15
CA ASN A 430 12.09 9.52 -24.23
C ASN A 430 11.48 10.87 -24.65
N SER A 431 10.84 11.58 -23.70
CA SER A 431 10.12 12.84 -23.93
C SER A 431 8.94 12.77 -24.90
N VAL A 432 8.47 11.56 -25.24
CA VAL A 432 7.44 11.36 -26.27
C VAL A 432 6.30 10.47 -25.78
N TYR A 433 6.61 9.37 -25.10
CA TYR A 433 5.64 8.32 -24.82
C TYR A 433 5.07 8.47 -23.41
N PHE A 434 3.76 8.65 -23.33
CA PHE A 434 3.00 8.52 -22.09
C PHE A 434 2.98 7.04 -21.64
N PRO A 435 2.88 6.76 -20.33
CA PRO A 435 2.61 5.40 -19.86
C PRO A 435 1.31 4.88 -20.48
N TYR A 436 1.33 3.64 -20.97
CA TYR A 436 0.12 2.96 -21.46
C TYR A 436 -0.78 2.55 -20.29
N SER A 437 -0.15 2.06 -19.23
CA SER A 437 -0.79 1.67 -17.98
C SER A 437 0.16 1.88 -16.82
N PHE A 438 -0.39 2.03 -15.62
CA PHE A 438 0.39 1.99 -14.39
C PHE A 438 -0.40 1.29 -13.29
N GLN A 439 0.32 0.78 -12.31
CA GLN A 439 -0.18 0.24 -11.06
C GLN A 439 0.42 1.07 -9.94
N ASP A 440 -0.43 1.49 -9.00
CA ASP A 440 -0.03 2.14 -7.76
C ASP A 440 0.29 1.06 -6.71
N ILE A 441 1.54 1.03 -6.24
CA ILE A 441 1.97 0.12 -5.17
C ILE A 441 1.97 0.87 -3.85
N SER A 442 2.50 2.09 -3.85
CA SER A 442 2.44 3.03 -2.74
C SER A 442 2.43 4.44 -3.31
N THR A 443 1.28 5.11 -3.24
CA THR A 443 1.11 6.45 -3.79
C THR A 443 2.21 7.37 -3.26
N GLY A 444 2.79 8.21 -4.12
CA GLY A 444 3.87 9.13 -3.74
C GLY A 444 5.27 8.53 -3.65
N TYR A 445 5.41 7.20 -3.63
CA TYR A 445 6.69 6.51 -3.37
C TYR A 445 7.02 5.39 -4.35
N GLU A 446 6.04 4.62 -4.83
CA GLU A 446 6.26 3.46 -5.68
C GLU A 446 5.13 3.20 -6.69
N TYR A 447 5.51 3.01 -7.95
CA TYR A 447 4.61 2.65 -9.05
C TYR A 447 5.25 1.60 -9.96
N VAL A 448 4.41 0.80 -10.62
CA VAL A 448 4.82 0.01 -11.78
C VAL A 448 4.21 0.65 -13.03
N VAL A 449 5.04 1.05 -13.99
CA VAL A 449 4.59 1.75 -15.20
C VAL A 449 4.98 0.96 -16.44
N SER A 450 4.06 0.85 -17.40
CA SER A 450 4.30 0.11 -18.65
C SER A 450 4.16 1.03 -19.86
N TYR A 451 5.14 1.00 -20.74
CA TYR A 451 5.17 1.80 -21.97
C TYR A 451 5.08 0.89 -23.21
N LEU A 452 3.98 0.16 -23.34
CA LEU A 452 3.80 -0.93 -24.32
C LEU A 452 4.18 -0.57 -25.77
N PHE A 453 3.87 0.66 -26.21
CA PHE A 453 4.11 1.13 -27.59
C PHE A 453 5.38 1.98 -27.75
N SER A 454 6.18 2.10 -26.68
CA SER A 454 7.40 2.91 -26.73
C SER A 454 8.55 2.18 -27.41
N ILE A 455 9.45 2.98 -27.98
CA ILE A 455 10.73 2.54 -28.51
C ILE A 455 11.82 3.12 -27.63
N ILE A 456 12.74 2.27 -27.16
CA ILE A 456 13.98 2.70 -26.51
C ILE A 456 15.08 2.64 -27.57
N PRO A 457 15.50 3.77 -28.16
CA PRO A 457 16.42 3.77 -29.29
C PRO A 457 17.86 3.44 -28.88
N ASN A 458 18.23 3.70 -27.63
CA ASN A 458 19.57 3.46 -27.11
C ASN A 458 19.58 2.18 -26.25
N PRO A 459 20.44 1.18 -26.53
CA PRO A 459 20.46 -0.08 -25.79
C PRO A 459 21.04 0.03 -24.37
N LYS A 460 21.66 1.17 -24.00
CA LYS A 460 22.34 1.37 -22.72
C LYS A 460 21.54 2.21 -21.72
N TYR A 461 20.69 3.11 -22.18
CA TYR A 461 19.96 4.04 -21.33
C TYR A 461 18.71 4.61 -22.00
N PHE A 462 17.84 5.20 -21.20
CA PHE A 462 16.66 5.95 -21.65
C PHE A 462 16.55 7.27 -20.88
N ASN A 463 15.67 8.17 -21.30
CA ASN A 463 15.33 9.34 -20.51
C ASN A 463 13.84 9.40 -20.20
N VAL A 464 13.50 10.07 -19.11
CA VAL A 464 12.12 10.35 -18.73
C VAL A 464 12.01 11.85 -18.49
N THR A 465 11.02 12.47 -19.13
CA THR A 465 10.70 13.88 -18.93
C THR A 465 9.51 13.99 -18.00
N PHE A 466 9.73 14.68 -16.89
CA PHE A 466 8.74 14.92 -15.86
C PHE A 466 8.20 16.35 -16.03
N ALA A 467 6.90 16.48 -16.31
CA ALA A 467 6.25 17.78 -16.40
C ALA A 467 6.25 18.52 -15.04
N HIS A 468 6.21 17.76 -13.93
CA HIS A 468 6.30 18.27 -12.56
C HIS A 468 7.36 17.47 -11.77
N PRO A 469 8.04 18.09 -10.79
CA PRO A 469 7.95 19.49 -10.37
C PRO A 469 8.38 20.48 -11.48
N GLU A 470 7.95 21.74 -11.41
CA GLU A 470 8.45 22.79 -12.32
C GLU A 470 9.80 23.34 -11.82
N PRO A 471 10.76 23.66 -12.71
CA PRO A 471 10.66 23.53 -14.16
C PRO A 471 10.67 22.07 -14.61
N SER A 472 9.95 21.78 -15.70
CA SER A 472 10.00 20.45 -16.34
C SER A 472 11.45 20.01 -16.56
N GLN A 473 11.73 18.74 -16.23
CA GLN A 473 13.09 18.19 -16.23
C GLN A 473 13.15 16.84 -16.93
N THR A 474 14.22 16.63 -17.69
CA THR A 474 14.53 15.36 -18.34
C THR A 474 15.68 14.69 -17.61
N ILE A 475 15.43 13.50 -17.06
CA ILE A 475 16.43 12.71 -16.32
C ILE A 475 16.75 11.45 -17.12
N TYR A 476 18.03 11.07 -17.16
CA TYR A 476 18.54 9.91 -17.88
C TYR A 476 18.78 8.75 -16.91
N PHE A 477 18.40 7.54 -17.29
CA PHE A 477 18.50 6.34 -16.46
C PHE A 477 19.18 5.20 -17.23
N PRO A 478 20.06 4.41 -16.58
CA PRO A 478 20.69 3.27 -17.21
C PRO A 478 19.68 2.13 -17.46
N LEU A 479 19.87 1.36 -18.54
CA LEU A 479 19.18 0.09 -18.76
C LEU A 479 19.93 -1.03 -18.05
N GLY A 480 19.54 -1.29 -16.80
CA GLY A 480 20.20 -2.28 -15.95
C GLY A 480 21.61 -1.85 -15.50
N ASP A 481 22.40 -2.82 -15.03
CA ASP A 481 23.77 -2.57 -14.58
C ASP A 481 24.68 -2.28 -15.78
N GLN A 482 25.19 -1.05 -15.84
CA GLN A 482 26.02 -0.56 -16.93
C GLN A 482 27.26 0.14 -16.37
N LEU A 483 28.46 -0.24 -16.83
CA LEU A 483 29.70 0.38 -16.39
C LEU A 483 29.72 1.88 -16.77
N PRO A 484 30.27 2.76 -15.91
CA PRO A 484 30.48 4.15 -16.29
C PRO A 484 31.39 4.22 -17.52
N ASN A 485 31.02 5.02 -18.53
CA ASN A 485 31.67 5.03 -19.84
C ASN A 485 32.24 6.42 -20.16
N PRO A 486 33.46 6.75 -19.67
CA PRO A 486 34.12 8.00 -20.01
C PRO A 486 34.60 8.01 -21.46
N THR A 487 34.23 9.05 -22.21
CA THR A 487 34.66 9.28 -23.60
C THR A 487 35.68 10.40 -23.73
N GLY A 488 35.81 11.23 -22.69
CA GLY A 488 36.76 12.35 -22.66
C GLY A 488 37.20 12.66 -21.25
N ILE A 489 38.51 12.78 -21.02
CA ILE A 489 39.07 13.21 -19.73
C ILE A 489 40.10 14.31 -19.95
N LYS A 490 39.88 15.46 -19.31
CA LYS A 490 40.81 16.60 -19.30
C LYS A 490 41.25 16.91 -17.88
N ILE A 491 42.56 16.89 -17.66
CA ILE A 491 43.19 17.27 -16.40
C ILE A 491 43.53 18.76 -16.46
N THR A 492 43.07 19.53 -15.47
CA THR A 492 43.49 20.93 -15.26
C THR A 492 44.44 21.02 -14.07
N SER A 493 44.80 22.23 -13.62
CA SER A 493 45.66 22.44 -12.46
C SER A 493 45.08 21.95 -11.12
N ASN A 494 43.77 21.80 -11.02
CA ASN A 494 43.08 21.44 -9.78
C ASN A 494 41.79 20.62 -9.99
N GLN A 495 41.39 20.36 -11.24
CA GLN A 495 40.14 19.68 -11.55
C GLN A 495 40.31 18.61 -12.63
N LEU A 496 39.48 17.59 -12.56
CA LEU A 496 39.27 16.63 -13.63
C LEU A 496 37.89 16.89 -14.24
N LEU A 497 37.88 17.11 -15.55
CA LEU A 497 36.67 17.25 -16.35
C LEU A 497 36.48 15.96 -17.13
N ILE A 498 35.46 15.19 -16.80
CA ILE A 498 35.14 13.90 -17.40
C ILE A 498 33.84 14.05 -18.17
N THR A 499 33.86 13.73 -19.45
CA THR A 499 32.69 13.61 -20.32
C THR A 499 32.49 12.14 -20.69
N GLY A 500 31.26 11.71 -20.82
CA GLY A 500 30.93 10.32 -21.09
C GLY A 500 29.43 10.06 -20.95
N GLU A 501 29.08 8.87 -20.50
CA GLU A 501 27.72 8.45 -20.19
C GLU A 501 27.73 7.46 -19.01
N LEU A 502 26.55 7.19 -18.42
CA LEU A 502 26.36 6.17 -17.36
C LEU A 502 27.07 6.51 -16.04
N PHE A 503 27.24 7.81 -15.75
CA PHE A 503 27.83 8.25 -14.49
C PHE A 503 26.82 8.22 -13.35
N SER A 504 25.78 9.05 -13.39
CA SER A 504 24.66 9.01 -12.43
C SER A 504 23.51 9.85 -12.95
N SER A 505 22.26 9.43 -12.71
CA SER A 505 21.08 10.19 -13.17
C SER A 505 21.05 11.62 -12.63
N TYR A 506 21.45 11.80 -11.36
CA TYR A 506 21.62 13.06 -10.66
C TYR A 506 22.53 12.85 -9.44
N MET A 507 23.01 13.93 -8.81
CA MET A 507 23.82 13.84 -7.59
C MET A 507 23.08 13.08 -6.48
N GLY A 508 23.66 11.98 -6.00
CA GLY A 508 23.07 11.14 -4.96
C GLY A 508 22.18 10.00 -5.45
N TYR A 509 21.95 9.85 -6.77
CA TYR A 509 21.26 8.67 -7.31
C TYR A 509 22.07 7.38 -7.08
N SER A 510 23.39 7.47 -7.15
CA SER A 510 24.33 6.37 -6.95
C SER A 510 25.61 6.85 -6.25
N ASN A 511 26.30 5.94 -5.57
CA ASN A 511 27.56 6.26 -4.89
C ASN A 511 28.70 6.35 -5.90
N GLN A 512 29.16 7.58 -6.17
CA GLN A 512 30.23 7.83 -7.11
C GLN A 512 31.56 8.13 -6.43
N SER A 513 32.65 7.65 -7.01
CA SER A 513 33.99 8.11 -6.65
C SER A 513 34.90 8.17 -7.88
N VAL A 514 35.78 9.18 -7.89
CA VAL A 514 36.84 9.33 -8.89
C VAL A 514 38.17 9.38 -8.17
N GLN A 515 39.12 8.57 -8.62
CA GLN A 515 40.43 8.48 -7.99
C GLN A 515 41.53 8.36 -9.06
N PHE A 516 42.67 8.99 -8.81
CA PHE A 516 43.91 8.69 -9.52
C PHE A 516 44.49 7.42 -8.90
N GLU A 517 44.65 6.33 -9.63
CA GLU A 517 45.06 5.07 -8.99
C GLU A 517 46.50 5.15 -8.43
N GLU A 518 47.37 5.98 -9.04
CA GLU A 518 48.78 6.13 -8.66
C GLU A 518 49.03 7.04 -7.45
N SER A 519 48.05 7.86 -7.07
CA SER A 519 48.14 8.69 -5.88
C SER A 519 46.93 8.36 -5.04
N SER A 520 47.08 8.06 -3.75
CA SER A 520 45.92 7.89 -2.84
C SER A 520 44.99 9.13 -2.76
N THR A 521 45.25 10.15 -3.57
CA THR A 521 44.41 11.32 -3.83
C THR A 521 43.07 10.94 -4.47
N ASN A 522 42.02 11.07 -3.67
CA ASN A 522 40.66 11.08 -4.15
C ASN A 522 40.34 12.42 -4.85
N CYS A 523 39.64 12.34 -5.97
CA CYS A 523 39.09 13.50 -6.65
C CYS A 523 37.65 13.72 -6.16
N THR A 524 37.44 14.80 -5.39
CA THR A 524 36.14 15.09 -4.77
C THR A 524 35.18 15.61 -5.81
N ILE A 525 34.12 14.86 -6.12
CA ILE A 525 33.10 15.26 -7.09
C ILE A 525 32.40 16.53 -6.60
N LYS A 526 32.46 17.59 -7.41
CA LYS A 526 31.78 18.87 -7.15
C LYS A 526 30.47 18.99 -7.91
N TYR A 527 30.42 18.37 -9.09
CA TYR A 527 29.26 18.37 -9.96
C TYR A 527 29.27 17.07 -10.77
N GLY A 528 28.11 16.43 -10.87
CA GLY A 528 27.94 15.18 -11.60
C GLY A 528 26.52 15.09 -12.17
N ASN A 529 26.43 14.64 -13.42
CA ASN A 529 25.19 14.23 -14.05
C ASN A 529 25.46 13.00 -14.92
N PHE A 530 24.47 12.58 -15.70
CA PHE A 530 24.56 11.32 -16.46
C PHE A 530 25.71 11.30 -17.46
N PHE A 531 26.13 12.47 -17.95
CA PHE A 531 27.10 12.63 -19.02
C PHE A 531 28.40 13.33 -18.62
N ASN A 532 28.45 13.95 -17.44
CA ASN A 532 29.59 14.74 -17.01
C ASN A 532 29.90 14.55 -15.53
N ILE A 533 31.18 14.49 -15.20
CA ILE A 533 31.69 14.62 -13.84
C ILE A 533 32.75 15.73 -13.83
N THR A 534 32.60 16.65 -12.90
CA THR A 534 33.64 17.60 -12.51
C THR A 534 34.03 17.28 -11.08
N CYS A 535 35.29 16.89 -10.88
CA CYS A 535 35.84 16.66 -9.56
C CYS A 535 37.09 17.50 -9.32
N GLU A 536 37.35 17.84 -8.06
CA GLU A 536 38.46 18.68 -7.63
C GLU A 536 39.45 17.85 -6.81
N PHE A 537 40.74 18.07 -7.02
CA PHE A 537 41.82 17.39 -6.30
C PHE A 537 42.89 18.42 -5.89
N VAL A 538 43.78 18.04 -4.97
CA VAL A 538 44.81 18.95 -4.45
C VAL A 538 45.92 19.15 -5.50
N PRO A 539 46.26 20.37 -5.95
CA PRO A 539 47.22 20.60 -7.05
C PRO A 539 48.60 19.96 -6.86
N SER A 540 49.06 19.82 -5.61
CA SER A 540 50.35 19.21 -5.28
C SER A 540 50.45 17.72 -5.69
N SER A 541 49.32 17.05 -5.97
CA SER A 541 49.32 15.65 -6.42
C SER A 541 49.57 15.48 -7.92
N ILE A 542 49.50 16.54 -8.75
CA ILE A 542 49.69 16.41 -10.21
C ILE A 542 51.17 16.31 -10.58
N SER A 543 52.06 17.02 -9.89
CA SER A 543 53.45 17.18 -10.34
C SER A 543 54.23 15.86 -10.47
N THR A 544 53.74 14.79 -9.85
CA THR A 544 54.30 13.43 -9.90
C THR A 544 53.66 12.54 -10.96
N LEU A 545 52.54 12.95 -11.57
CA LEU A 545 51.84 12.15 -12.57
C LEU A 545 52.67 12.04 -13.85
N THR A 546 52.79 10.82 -14.36
CA THR A 546 53.53 10.51 -15.58
C THR A 546 52.71 9.53 -16.42
N TYR A 547 52.80 9.63 -17.74
CA TYR A 547 52.09 8.70 -18.63
C TYR A 547 52.67 7.28 -18.49
N PRO A 548 51.85 6.21 -18.53
CA PRO A 548 50.38 6.21 -18.44
C PRO A 548 49.89 6.55 -17.02
N THR A 549 48.81 7.33 -16.94
CA THR A 549 48.08 7.64 -15.68
C THR A 549 46.69 7.01 -15.73
N ILE A 550 46.25 6.35 -14.66
CA ILE A 550 45.02 5.57 -14.58
C ILE A 550 44.00 6.33 -13.73
N ILE A 551 42.85 6.59 -14.34
CA ILE A 551 41.69 7.16 -13.65
C ILE A 551 40.71 6.02 -13.36
N LYS A 552 40.39 5.84 -12.08
CA LYS A 552 39.40 4.89 -11.58
C LYS A 552 38.09 5.62 -11.31
N LEU A 553 37.05 5.23 -12.04
CA LEU A 553 35.67 5.70 -11.93
C LEU A 553 34.84 4.59 -11.30
N LYS A 554 34.21 4.86 -10.17
CA LYS A 554 33.30 3.93 -9.50
C LYS A 554 31.90 4.52 -9.47
N ASN A 555 30.92 3.70 -9.83
CA ASN A 555 29.50 3.97 -9.72
C ASN A 555 28.83 2.79 -9.01
N ASP A 556 28.46 2.96 -7.74
CA ASP A 556 28.10 1.87 -6.83
C ASP A 556 29.16 0.76 -6.83
N ASN A 557 28.85 -0.46 -7.27
CA ASN A 557 29.82 -1.56 -7.37
C ASN A 557 30.54 -1.63 -8.73
N LEU A 558 30.12 -0.83 -9.71
CA LEU A 558 30.62 -0.87 -11.07
C LEU A 558 31.87 0.02 -11.19
N ILE A 559 32.99 -0.57 -11.60
CA ILE A 559 34.28 0.12 -11.69
C ILE A 559 34.75 0.14 -13.13
N ARG A 560 35.08 1.34 -13.62
CA ARG A 560 35.76 1.57 -14.89
C ARG A 560 37.12 2.17 -14.62
N ARG A 561 38.15 1.62 -15.27
CA ARG A 561 39.50 2.21 -15.30
C ARG A 561 39.80 2.66 -16.73
N VAL A 562 40.49 3.79 -16.89
CA VAL A 562 40.97 4.31 -18.18
C VAL A 562 42.36 4.92 -18.03
N ILE A 563 43.17 4.79 -19.08
CA ILE A 563 44.49 5.40 -19.16
C ILE A 563 44.39 6.76 -19.86
N VAL A 564 45.06 7.76 -19.29
CA VAL A 564 45.14 9.12 -19.79
C VAL A 564 46.57 9.63 -19.78
N ASN A 565 46.87 10.60 -20.64
CA ASN A 565 48.05 11.42 -20.53
C ASN A 565 47.79 12.56 -19.53
N PRO A 566 48.60 12.69 -18.46
CA PRO A 566 48.38 13.67 -17.40
C PRO A 566 48.78 15.11 -17.76
N LEU A 567 49.21 15.39 -19.00
CA LEU A 567 49.53 16.74 -19.45
C LEU A 567 48.36 17.71 -19.19
N ILE A 568 48.63 18.75 -18.39
CA ILE A 568 47.62 19.76 -18.03
C ILE A 568 47.05 20.40 -19.29
N GLY A 569 45.73 20.40 -19.40
CA GLY A 569 44.98 20.95 -20.53
C GLY A 569 44.80 19.99 -21.70
N GLN A 570 45.51 18.85 -21.73
CA GLN A 570 45.31 17.83 -22.75
C GLN A 570 43.95 17.14 -22.57
N LEU A 571 43.24 16.96 -23.69
CA LEU A 571 41.98 16.24 -23.74
C LEU A 571 42.23 14.81 -24.25
N ASN A 572 42.02 13.83 -23.38
CA ASN A 572 42.14 12.41 -23.67
C ASN A 572 40.77 11.89 -24.14
N GLN A 573 40.59 11.70 -25.45
CA GLN A 573 39.28 11.43 -26.05
C GLN A 573 39.32 10.46 -27.26
N ILE A 574 40.41 9.73 -27.47
CA ILE A 574 40.50 8.75 -28.55
C ILE A 574 39.75 7.49 -28.10
N PRO A 575 38.64 7.11 -28.77
CA PRO A 575 37.85 5.95 -28.36
C PRO A 575 38.61 4.65 -28.64
N CYS A 576 38.46 3.67 -27.76
CA CYS A 576 38.98 2.32 -27.98
C CYS A 576 37.94 1.42 -28.66
N PRO A 577 38.35 0.39 -29.43
CA PRO A 577 37.43 -0.59 -30.02
C PRO A 577 36.54 -1.22 -28.94
N ASN A 578 35.22 -1.10 -29.10
CA ASN A 578 34.20 -1.60 -28.16
C ASN A 578 34.50 -1.27 -26.69
N ASN A 579 35.13 -0.12 -26.42
CA ASN A 579 35.55 0.26 -25.07
C ASN A 579 36.43 -0.79 -24.36
N CYS A 580 37.02 -1.74 -25.08
CA CYS A 580 37.73 -2.89 -24.51
C CYS A 580 36.86 -3.83 -23.68
N ASP A 581 35.53 -3.73 -23.77
CA ASP A 581 34.58 -4.57 -23.02
C ASP A 581 34.62 -6.04 -23.47
N ASP A 582 35.05 -6.30 -24.72
CA ASP A 582 35.22 -7.65 -25.28
C ASP A 582 36.50 -8.35 -24.80
N LEU A 583 37.39 -7.65 -24.09
CA LEU A 583 38.72 -8.12 -23.71
C LEU A 583 38.83 -8.20 -22.19
N ASN A 584 38.95 -9.43 -21.66
CA ASN A 584 39.13 -9.65 -20.22
C ASN A 584 40.34 -8.87 -19.66
N ASN A 585 40.15 -8.23 -18.51
CA ASN A 585 41.18 -7.47 -17.78
C ASN A 585 41.95 -6.47 -18.65
N SER A 586 41.23 -5.73 -19.48
CA SER A 586 41.80 -4.70 -20.34
C SER A 586 41.30 -3.30 -19.98
N ILE A 587 42.14 -2.30 -20.22
CA ILE A 587 41.83 -0.88 -20.00
C ILE A 587 41.97 -0.12 -21.31
N CYS A 588 41.04 0.81 -21.56
CA CYS A 588 41.13 1.74 -22.68
C CYS A 588 42.11 2.87 -22.38
N ASP A 589 43.11 3.05 -23.24
CA ASP A 589 43.92 4.27 -23.29
C ASP A 589 43.23 5.33 -24.14
N LEU A 590 42.65 6.34 -23.50
CA LEU A 590 41.96 7.45 -24.15
C LEU A 590 42.91 8.45 -24.84
N ASN A 591 44.22 8.35 -24.62
CA ASN A 591 45.23 9.14 -25.32
C ASN A 591 45.67 8.47 -26.63
N GLN A 592 45.67 7.13 -26.70
CA GLN A 592 46.14 6.37 -27.87
C GLN A 592 45.04 5.60 -28.62
N GLY A 593 43.87 5.38 -28.04
CA GLY A 593 42.78 4.60 -28.62
C GLY A 593 43.02 3.08 -28.64
N ILE A 594 43.88 2.56 -27.75
CA ILE A 594 44.26 1.15 -27.71
C ILE A 594 43.78 0.47 -26.42
N CYS A 595 43.45 -0.82 -26.52
CA CYS A 595 43.12 -1.66 -25.37
C CYS A 595 44.39 -2.31 -24.81
N ILE A 596 44.68 -2.03 -23.54
CA ILE A 596 45.88 -2.53 -22.85
C ILE A 596 45.45 -3.64 -21.88
N SER A 597 45.83 -4.88 -22.19
CA SER A 597 45.71 -6.05 -21.30
C SER A 597 47.05 -6.34 -20.61
N CYS A 598 47.00 -7.01 -19.46
CA CYS A 598 48.22 -7.55 -18.82
C CYS A 598 48.93 -8.59 -19.68
N VAL A 599 50.24 -8.78 -19.44
CA VAL A 599 51.03 -9.82 -20.11
C VAL A 599 50.58 -11.22 -19.66
N ASP A 600 50.29 -11.39 -18.37
CA ASP A 600 49.86 -12.64 -17.74
C ASP A 600 48.47 -12.49 -17.09
N ASP A 601 47.70 -13.58 -16.97
CA ASP A 601 46.45 -13.60 -16.22
C ASP A 601 46.73 -13.63 -14.71
N CYS A 602 46.34 -12.57 -14.01
CA CYS A 602 46.59 -12.41 -12.57
C CYS A 602 45.63 -13.23 -11.69
N GLY A 603 44.65 -13.92 -12.28
CA GLY A 603 43.68 -14.72 -11.55
C GLY A 603 42.89 -13.89 -10.52
N ILE A 604 42.47 -14.53 -9.43
CA ILE A 604 41.75 -13.87 -8.32
C ILE A 604 42.66 -13.30 -7.22
N PHE A 605 43.98 -13.52 -7.31
CA PHE A 605 44.96 -13.23 -6.22
C PHE A 605 45.89 -12.04 -6.53
N GLY A 606 45.73 -11.40 -7.69
CA GLY A 606 46.48 -10.21 -8.06
C GLY A 606 45.68 -9.29 -8.96
N GLU A 607 45.97 -8.00 -8.89
CA GLU A 607 45.48 -7.00 -9.85
C GLU A 607 46.54 -6.75 -10.92
N CYS A 608 46.13 -6.52 -12.16
CA CYS A 608 47.08 -6.13 -13.20
C CYS A 608 47.63 -4.72 -12.94
N ASN A 609 48.96 -4.58 -12.87
CA ASN A 609 49.62 -3.28 -12.99
C ASN A 609 49.72 -2.91 -14.46
N PHE A 610 48.82 -2.06 -14.96
CA PHE A 610 48.77 -1.71 -16.38
C PHE A 610 49.96 -0.87 -16.88
N ARG A 611 50.82 -0.39 -15.98
CA ARG A 611 52.03 0.37 -16.34
C ARG A 611 53.19 -0.54 -16.70
N THR A 612 53.50 -1.50 -15.83
CA THR A 612 54.53 -2.53 -16.08
C THR A 612 53.99 -3.70 -16.91
N ARG A 613 52.66 -3.82 -17.01
CA ARG A 613 51.91 -4.94 -17.57
C ARG A 613 52.17 -6.28 -16.86
N THR A 614 52.54 -6.22 -15.57
CA THR A 614 52.77 -7.37 -14.68
C THR A 614 51.67 -7.46 -13.63
N CYS A 615 51.48 -8.62 -13.00
CA CYS A 615 50.54 -8.75 -11.89
C CYS A 615 51.12 -8.15 -10.59
N ASP A 616 50.37 -7.23 -9.98
CA ASP A 616 50.55 -6.81 -8.60
C ASP A 616 49.76 -7.77 -7.72
N CYS A 617 50.48 -8.59 -6.99
CA CYS A 617 49.86 -9.58 -6.13
C CYS A 617 49.28 -8.93 -4.89
N ASP A 618 48.21 -9.52 -4.35
CA ASP A 618 47.73 -9.12 -3.03
C ASP A 618 48.87 -9.24 -2.00
N SER A 619 48.68 -8.63 -0.82
CA SER A 619 49.72 -8.62 0.21
C SER A 619 50.15 -10.02 0.66
N ASN A 620 49.32 -11.04 0.42
CA ASN A 620 49.54 -12.42 0.80
C ASN A 620 50.16 -13.24 -0.32
N HIS A 621 50.39 -12.69 -1.52
CA HIS A 621 50.90 -13.38 -2.68
C HIS A 621 52.06 -12.62 -3.38
N GLN A 622 52.80 -13.32 -4.21
CA GLN A 622 53.96 -12.92 -4.99
C GLN A 622 54.07 -13.84 -6.22
N GLY A 623 55.05 -13.56 -7.07
CA GLY A 623 55.27 -14.29 -8.32
C GLY A 623 54.56 -13.64 -9.52
N PRO A 624 54.93 -14.04 -10.75
CA PRO A 624 54.50 -13.33 -11.96
C PRO A 624 52.98 -13.37 -12.22
N ASN A 625 52.28 -14.38 -11.70
CA ASN A 625 50.83 -14.56 -11.79
C ASN A 625 50.14 -14.61 -10.40
N CYS A 626 50.83 -14.16 -9.35
CA CYS A 626 50.29 -14.10 -7.98
C CYS A 626 49.83 -15.41 -7.35
N SER A 627 50.41 -16.53 -7.78
CA SER A 627 50.08 -17.85 -7.23
C SER A 627 50.91 -18.26 -5.99
N ILE A 628 51.86 -17.44 -5.50
CA ILE A 628 52.82 -17.83 -4.43
C ILE A 628 52.59 -16.96 -3.20
N PRO A 629 52.49 -17.44 -1.94
CA PRO A 629 52.29 -16.54 -0.81
C PRO A 629 53.47 -15.61 -0.39
N PHE A 630 53.22 -14.39 0.14
CA PHE A 630 54.18 -13.35 0.61
C PHE A 630 53.69 -12.62 1.88
N ILE A 631 54.58 -12.14 2.78
CA ILE A 631 54.17 -11.28 3.93
C ILE A 631 55.22 -10.17 4.19
N GLN A 632 54.87 -8.89 3.94
CA GLN A 632 55.77 -7.73 4.09
C GLN A 632 56.02 -7.32 5.56
N CYS A 633 57.26 -6.91 5.91
CA CYS A 633 57.54 -6.30 7.21
C CYS A 633 57.41 -4.76 7.21
N PRO A 634 57.09 -4.13 8.34
CA PRO A 634 56.90 -2.68 8.43
C PRO A 634 58.18 -1.82 8.31
N THR A 635 58.02 -0.55 7.90
CA THR A 635 59.07 0.47 7.69
C THR A 635 58.85 1.73 8.52
N GLY A 636 59.96 2.25 9.05
CA GLY A 636 60.12 3.30 10.05
C GLY A 636 59.69 4.72 9.69
N LEU A 637 59.42 5.60 10.66
CA LEU A 637 59.42 7.07 10.44
C LEU A 637 60.76 7.61 9.88
N ASN A 638 61.87 6.88 10.09
CA ASN A 638 63.17 7.15 9.47
C ASN A 638 63.34 6.49 8.08
N SER A 639 62.25 5.97 7.49
CA SER A 639 62.21 5.28 6.20
C SER A 639 63.03 3.99 6.12
N LEU A 640 63.46 3.43 7.25
CA LEU A 640 64.22 2.18 7.32
C LEU A 640 63.30 1.00 7.64
N ILE A 641 63.52 -0.18 7.05
CA ILE A 641 62.77 -1.41 7.41
C ILE A 641 63.00 -1.69 8.89
N CYS A 642 61.92 -1.86 9.67
CA CYS A 642 61.93 -1.91 11.12
C CYS A 642 62.66 -0.74 11.81
N SER A 643 62.68 0.46 11.21
CA SER A 643 63.43 1.64 11.70
C SER A 643 64.91 1.38 11.97
N SER A 644 65.50 0.36 11.34
CA SER A 644 66.74 -0.25 11.82
C SER A 644 67.95 0.70 11.85
N VAL A 645 68.20 1.26 13.03
CA VAL A 645 69.52 1.31 13.67
C VAL A 645 69.87 -0.10 14.15
N ASP A 646 71.17 -0.42 14.25
CA ASP A 646 71.87 -1.74 14.34
C ASP A 646 71.22 -2.98 15.02
N TYR A 647 70.00 -2.93 15.56
CA TYR A 647 69.37 -3.98 16.37
C TYR A 647 67.94 -4.39 15.97
N ASN A 648 67.29 -3.78 14.97
CA ASN A 648 65.93 -4.18 14.55
C ASN A 648 65.95 -5.10 13.30
N MET A 649 65.15 -6.18 13.27
CA MET A 649 65.17 -7.25 12.23
C MET A 649 63.79 -7.60 11.65
N CYS A 650 63.71 -8.01 10.37
CA CYS A 650 62.47 -8.35 9.64
C CYS A 650 62.46 -9.80 9.08
N ASN A 651 61.29 -10.47 9.09
CA ASN A 651 61.03 -11.75 8.42
C ASN A 651 59.94 -11.66 7.32
N ASN A 652 60.30 -11.78 6.02
CA ASN A 652 59.37 -11.60 4.88
C ASN A 652 58.47 -12.82 4.55
N LYS A 653 58.64 -13.92 5.29
CA LYS A 653 57.71 -15.07 5.23
C LYS A 653 56.60 -14.96 6.27
N THR A 654 56.78 -14.13 7.31
CA THR A 654 55.82 -13.89 8.39
C THR A 654 55.40 -12.42 8.54
N GLY A 655 56.12 -11.47 7.93
CA GLY A 655 55.88 -10.02 7.98
C GLY A 655 56.26 -9.30 9.29
N VAL A 656 57.09 -9.89 10.16
CA VAL A 656 57.29 -9.37 11.53
C VAL A 656 58.63 -8.65 11.70
N CYS A 657 58.59 -7.43 12.27
CA CYS A 657 59.75 -6.66 12.76
C CYS A 657 60.02 -6.90 14.26
N THR A 658 61.29 -6.98 14.66
CA THR A 658 61.72 -7.04 16.08
C THR A 658 62.37 -5.70 16.48
N CYS A 659 61.92 -5.07 17.57
CA CYS A 659 62.32 -3.70 17.98
C CYS A 659 63.22 -3.62 19.22
N SER A 660 63.99 -2.52 19.35
CA SER A 660 64.80 -2.19 20.51
C SER A 660 63.97 -1.66 21.71
N PRO A 661 64.44 -1.76 22.98
CA PRO A 661 63.60 -1.54 24.18
C PRO A 661 63.03 -0.13 24.38
N ASN A 662 63.62 0.91 23.78
CA ASN A 662 63.21 2.31 23.94
C ASN A 662 62.33 2.81 22.79
N GLN A 663 62.05 1.94 21.82
CA GLN A 663 61.32 2.22 20.61
C GLN A 663 60.19 1.22 20.45
N GLN A 664 59.10 1.65 19.82
CA GLN A 664 57.97 0.79 19.54
C GLN A 664 57.37 1.12 18.18
N GLY A 665 56.31 0.41 17.83
CA GLY A 665 55.65 0.52 16.55
C GLY A 665 55.98 -0.69 15.69
N GLN A 666 55.11 -0.96 14.72
CA GLN A 666 55.32 -1.97 13.68
C GLN A 666 56.70 -1.83 13.03
N ASP A 667 57.14 -0.58 12.93
CA ASP A 667 58.38 -0.19 12.36
C ASP A 667 59.46 0.21 13.37
N CYS A 668 59.24 0.13 14.68
CA CYS A 668 60.19 0.58 15.71
C CYS A 668 60.54 2.08 15.70
N SER A 669 59.68 2.98 15.20
CA SER A 669 60.00 4.41 15.06
C SER A 669 59.55 5.33 16.20
N LEU A 670 58.63 4.88 17.05
CA LEU A 670 57.96 5.74 18.04
C LEU A 670 58.71 5.78 19.38
N PRO A 671 58.91 6.96 20.00
CA PRO A 671 59.36 7.08 21.38
C PRO A 671 58.22 6.73 22.37
N PHE A 672 58.57 6.13 23.50
CA PHE A 672 57.63 5.66 24.52
C PHE A 672 57.38 6.74 25.62
N LYS A 673 56.16 7.30 25.73
CA LYS A 673 55.70 8.08 26.92
C LYS A 673 54.83 7.23 27.84
N GLN A 674 55.00 7.44 29.14
CA GLN A 674 54.35 6.65 30.18
C GLN A 674 52.90 7.12 30.42
N CYS A 675 52.00 6.16 30.59
CA CYS A 675 50.57 6.40 30.68
C CYS A 675 50.02 6.20 32.10
N PRO A 676 48.77 6.62 32.36
CA PRO A 676 48.13 6.45 33.66
C PRO A 676 48.23 5.01 34.16
N VAL A 677 48.71 4.89 35.39
CA VAL A 677 48.85 3.61 36.09
C VAL A 677 47.62 3.46 36.98
N GLY A 678 46.77 2.49 36.66
CA GLY A 678 45.59 2.17 37.46
C GLY A 678 45.91 1.13 38.54
N LEU A 679 44.91 0.28 38.85
CA LEU A 679 45.01 -0.74 39.90
C LEU A 679 46.11 -1.78 39.60
N TYR A 680 46.70 -2.35 40.66
CA TYR A 680 47.86 -3.27 40.62
C TYR A 680 49.11 -2.75 39.91
N SER A 681 49.25 -1.43 39.78
CA SER A 681 50.36 -0.79 39.06
C SER A 681 50.41 -1.13 37.56
N LEU A 682 49.27 -1.51 36.96
CA LEU A 682 49.13 -1.76 35.53
C LEU A 682 48.83 -0.46 34.77
N ILE A 683 49.59 -0.21 33.70
CA ILE A 683 49.37 0.92 32.79
C ILE A 683 48.08 0.68 31.99
N CYS A 684 47.13 1.60 32.03
CA CYS A 684 45.82 1.45 31.37
C CYS A 684 45.16 0.11 31.71
N SER A 685 44.80 -0.09 32.99
CA SER A 685 44.52 -1.40 33.59
C SER A 685 43.47 -2.27 32.87
N GLY A 686 42.54 -1.67 32.13
CA GLY A 686 41.55 -2.37 31.28
C GLY A 686 41.69 -2.13 29.76
N GLY A 687 42.73 -1.43 29.31
CA GLY A 687 42.97 -1.17 27.90
C GLY A 687 43.79 -2.25 27.18
N ASN A 688 44.04 -3.43 27.76
CA ASN A 688 45.10 -4.36 27.28
C ASN A 688 46.50 -3.71 27.21
N ASN A 689 46.81 -2.75 28.10
CA ASN A 689 47.97 -1.86 27.98
C ASN A 689 47.98 -1.01 26.69
N ASN A 690 46.85 -0.87 26.00
CA ASN A 690 46.71 -0.05 24.79
C ASN A 690 46.63 1.43 25.16
N CYS A 691 47.76 1.93 25.61
CA CYS A 691 47.98 3.34 25.69
C CYS A 691 48.52 3.86 24.38
N ASN A 692 48.03 5.03 23.99
CA ASN A 692 48.82 5.87 23.13
C ASN A 692 50.06 6.39 23.89
N ASN A 693 51.18 5.67 23.87
CA ASN A 693 52.44 6.16 24.45
C ASN A 693 52.98 7.41 23.73
N GLN A 694 52.31 7.95 22.70
CA GLN A 694 52.62 9.24 22.08
C GLN A 694 51.86 10.40 22.73
N THR A 695 50.63 10.16 23.21
CA THR A 695 49.76 11.18 23.85
C THR A 695 49.57 11.01 25.36
N GLY A 696 49.79 9.82 25.92
CA GLY A 696 49.51 9.48 27.32
C GLY A 696 48.04 9.15 27.61
N ILE A 697 47.21 8.98 26.57
CA ILE A 697 45.79 8.63 26.70
C ILE A 697 45.62 7.12 26.58
N CYS A 698 44.90 6.52 27.52
CA CYS A 698 44.50 5.12 27.43
C CYS A 698 43.33 5.00 26.44
N TYR A 699 43.47 4.14 25.42
CA TYR A 699 42.33 3.68 24.65
C TYR A 699 41.71 2.51 25.41
N CYS A 700 40.59 2.76 26.06
CA CYS A 700 39.89 1.68 26.75
C CYS A 700 39.32 0.70 25.75
N ASP A 701 39.48 -0.58 26.03
CA ASP A 701 38.64 -1.60 25.44
C ASP A 701 37.17 -1.22 25.73
N SER A 702 36.23 -1.55 24.85
CA SER A 702 34.81 -1.21 25.02
C SER A 702 34.21 -1.74 26.34
N LYS A 703 34.88 -2.72 26.95
CA LYS A 703 34.59 -3.27 28.28
C LYS A 703 34.97 -2.35 29.45
N PHE A 704 35.72 -1.28 29.25
CA PHE A 704 36.19 -0.41 30.33
C PHE A 704 35.92 1.07 30.05
N ILE A 705 35.78 1.84 31.13
CA ILE A 705 35.55 3.28 31.15
C ILE A 705 36.53 3.95 32.14
N ASN A 706 36.50 5.28 32.19
CA ASN A 706 37.43 6.20 32.87
C ASN A 706 38.79 6.36 32.20
N ASP A 707 39.51 7.42 32.59
CA ASP A 707 40.79 7.85 32.00
C ASP A 707 41.91 6.78 32.07
N ASP A 708 41.87 5.89 33.06
CA ASP A 708 42.85 4.80 33.26
C ASP A 708 42.31 3.41 32.85
N CYS A 709 41.08 3.35 32.31
CA CYS A 709 40.37 2.13 31.96
C CYS A 709 40.20 1.14 33.13
N SER A 710 40.18 1.62 34.37
CA SER A 710 40.08 0.74 35.55
C SER A 710 38.64 0.33 35.89
N LYS A 711 37.64 1.08 35.44
CA LYS A 711 36.23 0.83 35.76
C LYS A 711 35.56 0.01 34.65
N PRO A 712 34.78 -1.04 34.97
CA PRO A 712 34.08 -1.80 33.95
C PRO A 712 32.91 -1.01 33.36
N ASN A 713 32.76 -1.07 32.04
CA ASN A 713 31.57 -0.62 31.31
C ASN A 713 30.45 -1.66 31.47
N GLN A 714 29.90 -1.76 32.67
CA GLN A 714 29.10 -2.92 33.06
C GLN A 714 27.72 -2.97 32.39
N TYR A 715 27.26 -4.19 32.10
CA TYR A 715 25.92 -4.45 31.58
C TYR A 715 25.45 -5.86 31.95
N ILE A 716 24.14 -6.07 31.93
CA ILE A 716 23.51 -7.40 32.08
C ILE A 716 22.95 -7.78 30.71
N SER A 717 23.40 -8.92 30.17
CA SER A 717 22.92 -9.44 28.90
C SER A 717 21.87 -10.54 29.03
N SER A 718 21.90 -11.30 30.12
CA SER A 718 20.93 -12.37 30.37
C SER A 718 20.76 -12.61 31.86
N VAL A 719 19.58 -13.10 32.23
CA VAL A 719 19.21 -13.39 33.62
C VAL A 719 18.66 -14.80 33.68
N SER A 720 19.19 -15.60 34.61
CA SER A 720 18.56 -16.83 35.08
C SER A 720 17.83 -16.52 36.39
N PRO A 721 16.52 -16.25 36.34
CA PRO A 721 15.76 -15.86 37.52
C PRO A 721 15.51 -17.05 38.46
N SER A 722 15.12 -16.73 39.69
CA SER A 722 14.63 -17.70 40.66
C SER A 722 13.16 -18.03 40.41
N THR A 723 12.65 -19.06 41.08
CA THR A 723 11.21 -19.36 41.07
C THR A 723 10.42 -18.34 41.91
N SER A 724 9.09 -18.34 41.80
CA SER A 724 8.24 -17.48 42.64
C SER A 724 8.42 -17.65 44.16
N ASN A 725 9.00 -18.77 44.61
CA ASN A 725 9.40 -18.97 46.02
C ASN A 725 10.68 -18.22 46.42
N GLY A 726 11.29 -17.47 45.50
CA GLY A 726 12.65 -16.94 45.64
C GLY A 726 13.69 -18.03 45.44
N GLY A 727 14.94 -17.71 45.77
CA GLY A 727 16.08 -18.62 45.65
C GLY A 727 17.25 -18.02 44.86
N GLU A 728 18.19 -18.88 44.45
CA GLU A 728 19.36 -18.41 43.68
C GLU A 728 18.92 -17.86 42.32
N ALA A 729 19.41 -16.65 42.03
CA ALA A 729 19.26 -15.99 40.74
C ALA A 729 20.65 -15.60 40.21
N SER A 730 20.89 -15.85 38.93
CA SER A 730 22.15 -15.51 38.26
C SER A 730 21.94 -14.42 37.21
N PHE A 731 22.86 -13.48 37.16
CA PHE A 731 22.87 -12.35 36.23
C PHE A 731 24.18 -12.44 35.43
N PHE A 732 24.07 -12.54 34.12
CA PHE A 732 25.20 -12.68 33.22
C PHE A 732 25.39 -11.42 32.38
N GLY A 733 26.63 -11.10 32.05
CA GLY A 733 26.97 -9.93 31.26
C GLY A 733 28.44 -9.60 31.43
N TRP A 734 28.73 -8.32 31.65
CA TRP A 734 30.07 -7.85 31.98
C TRP A 734 30.04 -7.01 33.25
N PHE A 735 30.85 -7.41 34.23
CA PHE A 735 30.92 -6.79 35.54
C PHE A 735 32.36 -6.42 35.94
N GLY A 736 33.36 -6.75 35.12
CA GLY A 736 34.78 -6.52 35.42
C GLY A 736 35.34 -7.40 36.55
N ASP A 737 36.67 -7.43 36.69
CA ASP A 737 37.33 -8.36 37.62
C ASP A 737 37.34 -7.88 39.09
N ILE A 738 36.98 -6.62 39.33
CA ILE A 738 37.00 -6.00 40.66
C ILE A 738 35.58 -5.67 41.07
N HIS A 739 35.18 -6.14 42.26
CA HIS A 739 33.82 -6.00 42.78
C HIS A 739 33.84 -5.32 44.16
N SER A 740 33.86 -3.99 44.19
CA SER A 740 33.73 -3.22 45.43
C SER A 740 32.26 -2.89 45.73
N ASN A 741 31.80 -3.26 46.92
CA ASN A 741 30.42 -3.06 47.41
C ASN A 741 29.31 -3.46 46.40
N PRO A 742 29.34 -4.68 45.83
CA PRO A 742 28.31 -5.09 44.89
C PRO A 742 26.93 -5.16 45.58
N SER A 743 25.92 -4.59 44.95
CA SER A 743 24.53 -4.63 45.41
C SER A 743 23.58 -4.77 44.23
N LEU A 744 22.54 -5.59 44.40
CA LEU A 744 21.56 -5.88 43.36
C LEU A 744 20.14 -5.75 43.93
N LEU A 745 19.30 -5.00 43.23
CA LEU A 745 17.88 -4.81 43.52
C LEU A 745 17.03 -5.43 42.41
N ILE A 746 15.98 -6.14 42.80
CA ILE A 746 14.88 -6.60 41.94
C ILE A 746 13.67 -5.73 42.29
N GLY A 747 13.35 -4.77 41.42
CA GLY A 747 12.46 -3.66 41.75
C GLY A 747 12.99 -2.90 42.96
N ASN A 748 12.21 -2.86 44.04
CA ASN A 748 12.59 -2.21 45.31
C ASN A 748 13.17 -3.19 46.34
N GLN A 749 13.29 -4.49 46.02
CA GLN A 749 13.72 -5.51 46.97
C GLN A 749 15.19 -5.88 46.76
N GLN A 750 15.92 -6.07 47.86
CA GLN A 750 17.34 -6.43 47.80
C GLN A 750 17.52 -7.92 47.52
N CYS A 751 18.31 -8.26 46.50
CA CYS A 751 18.72 -9.63 46.23
C CYS A 751 19.98 -9.94 47.06
N GLN A 752 19.80 -10.65 48.17
CA GLN A 752 20.83 -10.82 49.20
C GLN A 752 20.75 -12.18 49.89
N PRO A 753 21.90 -12.74 50.31
CA PRO A 753 23.24 -12.22 50.06
C PRO A 753 23.65 -12.40 48.59
N ILE A 754 24.63 -11.62 48.11
CA ILE A 754 25.37 -11.98 46.89
C ILE A 754 26.20 -13.22 47.24
N THR A 755 25.92 -14.34 46.57
CA THR A 755 26.52 -15.65 46.84
C THR A 755 27.74 -15.90 45.97
N TYR A 756 27.82 -15.24 44.80
CA TYR A 756 28.93 -15.36 43.86
C TYR A 756 29.07 -14.09 43.02
N ASN A 757 30.29 -13.71 42.70
CA ASN A 757 30.60 -12.59 41.82
C ASN A 757 31.88 -12.88 41.02
N SER A 758 31.82 -12.56 39.74
CA SER A 758 32.91 -12.69 38.77
C SER A 758 32.72 -11.66 37.66
N SER A 759 33.70 -11.55 36.75
CA SER A 759 33.63 -10.58 35.66
C SER A 759 32.51 -10.81 34.65
N ILE A 760 31.87 -11.98 34.65
CA ILE A 760 30.79 -12.32 33.71
C ILE A 760 29.48 -12.78 34.36
N GLU A 761 29.48 -13.01 35.67
CA GLU A 761 28.33 -13.54 36.40
C GLU A 761 28.28 -13.02 37.84
N ILE A 762 27.09 -12.56 38.26
CA ILE A 762 26.72 -12.26 39.64
C ILE A 762 25.59 -13.20 40.07
N ARG A 763 25.68 -13.82 41.24
CA ARG A 763 24.59 -14.60 41.85
C ARG A 763 24.18 -14.03 43.19
N CYS A 764 22.89 -14.07 43.46
CA CYS A 764 22.33 -13.69 44.76
C CYS A 764 21.09 -14.49 45.08
N ILE A 765 20.65 -14.46 46.34
CA ILE A 765 19.38 -15.03 46.74
C ILE A 765 18.28 -13.98 46.56
N ALA A 766 17.44 -14.19 45.55
CA ALA A 766 16.28 -13.37 45.29
C ALA A 766 15.18 -13.67 46.33
N PRO A 767 14.48 -12.63 46.81
CA PRO A 767 13.33 -12.81 47.70
C PRO A 767 12.17 -13.52 46.98
N PRO A 768 11.22 -14.11 47.70
CA PRO A 768 9.97 -14.58 47.09
C PRO A 768 9.20 -13.43 46.43
N GLY A 769 8.67 -13.67 45.24
CA GLY A 769 7.99 -12.65 44.44
C GLY A 769 7.25 -13.24 43.26
N ASN A 770 6.45 -12.41 42.57
CA ASN A 770 5.73 -12.79 41.36
C ASN A 770 5.75 -11.64 40.36
N GLY A 771 5.76 -11.97 39.07
CA GLY A 771 5.72 -10.99 37.98
C GLY A 771 7.10 -10.52 37.52
N VAL A 772 7.11 -9.36 36.85
CA VAL A 772 8.27 -8.78 36.16
C VAL A 772 8.71 -7.50 36.87
N TYR A 773 10.02 -7.30 37.02
CA TYR A 773 10.62 -6.16 37.69
C TYR A 773 11.87 -5.66 36.97
N ASP A 774 12.20 -4.39 37.22
CA ASP A 774 13.48 -3.80 36.86
C ASP A 774 14.61 -4.40 37.71
N ILE A 775 15.82 -4.40 37.16
CA ILE A 775 17.04 -4.76 37.88
C ILE A 775 17.90 -3.51 38.04
N THR A 776 18.38 -3.25 39.25
CA THR A 776 19.40 -2.22 39.48
C THR A 776 20.62 -2.88 40.12
N PHE A 777 21.77 -2.77 39.45
CA PHE A 777 23.05 -3.29 39.94
C PHE A 777 24.03 -2.15 40.17
N ASN A 778 24.63 -2.11 41.37
CA ASN A 778 25.64 -1.12 41.72
C ASN A 778 26.92 -1.80 42.24
N GLN A 779 28.07 -1.35 41.75
CA GLN A 779 29.40 -1.67 42.28
C GLN A 779 30.40 -0.61 41.82
N ASN A 780 31.55 -0.46 42.48
CA ASN A 780 32.64 0.43 42.05
C ASN A 780 32.19 1.90 41.77
N ASP A 781 31.13 2.37 42.44
CA ASP A 781 30.45 3.64 42.21
C ASP A 781 29.82 3.80 40.80
N ILE A 782 29.47 2.68 40.17
CA ILE A 782 28.79 2.61 38.87
C ILE A 782 27.43 1.93 39.06
N MET A 783 26.38 2.56 38.54
CA MET A 783 25.02 2.02 38.50
C MET A 783 24.73 1.50 37.09
N TYR A 784 24.08 0.34 37.02
CA TYR A 784 23.44 -0.19 35.81
C TYR A 784 21.98 -0.53 36.12
N GLN A 785 21.07 -0.17 35.21
CA GLN A 785 19.65 -0.47 35.34
C GLN A 785 19.13 -1.14 34.07
N LEU A 786 18.42 -2.26 34.23
CA LEU A 786 17.74 -2.98 33.15
C LEU A 786 16.24 -3.02 33.44
N ARG A 787 15.44 -2.37 32.59
CA ARG A 787 13.99 -2.35 32.73
C ARG A 787 13.36 -3.69 32.41
N ASN A 788 12.36 -4.10 33.18
CA ASN A 788 11.63 -5.35 33.01
C ASN A 788 12.57 -6.58 32.84
N GLY A 789 13.78 -6.52 33.39
CA GLY A 789 14.84 -7.50 33.16
C GLY A 789 14.74 -8.75 34.03
N TYR A 790 13.90 -8.75 35.05
CA TYR A 790 13.72 -9.89 35.96
C TYR A 790 12.28 -10.38 35.94
N SER A 791 12.05 -11.63 35.55
CA SER A 791 10.74 -12.28 35.60
C SER A 791 10.85 -13.56 36.42
N TYR A 792 10.08 -13.66 37.51
CA TYR A 792 10.09 -14.87 38.35
C TYR A 792 9.59 -16.08 37.57
N LEU A 793 10.27 -17.24 37.69
CA LEU A 793 9.78 -18.48 37.11
C LEU A 793 8.55 -18.96 37.89
N GLU A 794 7.38 -18.91 37.26
CA GLU A 794 6.18 -19.50 37.83
C GLU A 794 6.32 -21.03 37.90
N ILE A 795 6.13 -21.59 39.10
CA ILE A 795 6.19 -23.06 39.34
C ILE A 795 5.10 -23.79 38.56
N PHE A 796 3.94 -23.16 38.41
CA PHE A 796 2.82 -23.65 37.61
C PHE A 796 2.54 -22.65 36.50
N LYS A 797 2.78 -23.04 35.25
CA LYS A 797 2.52 -22.19 34.11
C LYS A 797 1.03 -22.18 33.80
N LYS A 798 0.46 -20.98 33.64
CA LYS A 798 -0.93 -20.81 33.22
C LYS A 798 -1.06 -21.04 31.72
N CYS A 799 -2.14 -21.71 31.33
CA CYS A 799 -2.47 -21.87 29.92
C CYS A 799 -3.42 -20.76 29.43
N PRO A 800 -3.38 -20.41 28.14
CA PRO A 800 -4.23 -19.37 27.60
C PRO A 800 -5.71 -19.77 27.74
N ASN A 801 -6.53 -18.83 28.25
CA ASN A 801 -7.97 -19.02 28.53
C ASN A 801 -8.31 -20.31 29.31
N ASN A 802 -7.39 -20.87 30.10
CA ASN A 802 -7.54 -22.20 30.71
C ASN A 802 -7.95 -23.30 29.72
N CYS A 803 -7.50 -23.23 28.46
CA CYS A 803 -7.89 -24.14 27.38
C CYS A 803 -9.39 -24.14 27.10
N THR A 804 -10.02 -22.98 27.30
CA THR A 804 -11.45 -22.67 27.16
C THR A 804 -12.36 -23.42 28.15
N ASN A 805 -12.29 -24.75 28.22
CA ASN A 805 -12.88 -25.58 29.27
C ASN A 805 -12.34 -27.02 29.21
N SER A 806 -12.60 -27.80 30.27
CA SER A 806 -12.13 -29.19 30.40
C SER A 806 -12.63 -30.16 29.32
N ASN A 807 -13.66 -29.80 28.54
CA ASN A 807 -14.17 -30.64 27.44
C ASN A 807 -13.49 -30.34 26.10
N GLN A 808 -12.73 -29.23 26.01
CA GLN A 808 -12.05 -28.77 24.80
C GLN A 808 -10.54 -28.93 24.91
N GLY A 809 -9.96 -28.77 26.09
CA GLY A 809 -8.54 -29.03 26.30
C GLY A 809 -8.14 -29.16 27.76
N ASN A 810 -6.95 -29.70 27.97
CA ASN A 810 -6.31 -29.81 29.27
C ASN A 810 -5.03 -28.96 29.30
N CYS A 811 -4.88 -28.13 30.33
CA CYS A 811 -3.69 -27.30 30.50
C CYS A 811 -2.50 -28.14 30.95
N ASN A 812 -1.42 -28.14 30.17
CA ASN A 812 -0.14 -28.66 30.61
C ASN A 812 0.59 -27.58 31.45
N THR A 813 0.38 -27.61 32.76
CA THR A 813 0.99 -26.65 33.69
C THR A 813 2.53 -26.69 33.75
N SER A 814 3.18 -27.70 33.15
CA SER A 814 4.65 -27.77 33.10
C SER A 814 5.26 -26.92 31.99
N ASN A 815 4.56 -26.71 30.87
CA ASN A 815 5.02 -25.88 29.75
C ASN A 815 4.10 -24.70 29.40
N GLY A 816 2.87 -24.66 29.93
CA GLY A 816 1.88 -23.61 29.70
C GLY A 816 1.04 -23.80 28.42
N GLU A 817 1.14 -24.95 27.75
CA GLU A 817 0.39 -25.22 26.52
C GLU A 817 -0.94 -25.94 26.79
N CYS A 818 -1.92 -25.70 25.92
CA CYS A 818 -3.18 -26.44 25.93
C CYS A 818 -3.11 -27.69 25.06
N ASN A 819 -3.38 -28.85 25.66
CA ASN A 819 -3.60 -30.10 24.94
C ASN A 819 -5.07 -30.19 24.54
N CYS A 820 -5.39 -29.85 23.30
CA CYS A 820 -6.76 -29.88 22.81
C CYS A 820 -7.25 -31.32 22.57
N ILE A 821 -8.52 -31.58 22.90
CA ILE A 821 -9.19 -32.87 22.76
C ILE A 821 -10.44 -32.72 21.89
N ASN A 822 -11.11 -33.82 21.51
CA ASN A 822 -12.39 -33.80 20.78
C ASN A 822 -12.38 -32.97 19.47
N ASN A 823 -11.27 -33.03 18.72
CA ASN A 823 -11.02 -32.27 17.50
C ASN A 823 -10.96 -30.74 17.69
N TYR A 824 -10.89 -30.24 18.92
CA TYR A 824 -10.55 -28.85 19.15
C TYR A 824 -9.07 -28.59 18.85
N TYR A 825 -8.76 -27.36 18.46
CA TYR A 825 -7.43 -26.86 18.11
C TYR A 825 -7.42 -25.33 18.30
N SER A 826 -6.30 -24.63 18.01
CA SER A 826 -5.93 -23.28 18.52
C SER A 826 -5.08 -23.36 19.78
N PHE A 827 -4.31 -22.29 20.07
CA PHE A 827 -3.50 -22.17 21.29
C PHE A 827 -4.32 -22.31 22.59
N ASP A 828 -5.62 -22.02 22.55
CA ASP A 828 -6.56 -22.08 23.68
C ASP A 828 -7.68 -23.13 23.51
N CYS A 829 -7.62 -23.95 22.46
CA CYS A 829 -8.65 -24.94 22.11
C CYS A 829 -10.03 -24.37 21.79
N SER A 830 -10.13 -23.09 21.40
CA SER A 830 -11.41 -22.45 21.06
C SER A 830 -11.98 -22.84 19.68
N LEU A 831 -11.16 -23.34 18.75
CA LEU A 831 -11.57 -23.74 17.40
C LEU A 831 -11.80 -25.26 17.33
N LYS A 832 -12.70 -25.75 16.46
CA LYS A 832 -13.04 -27.18 16.29
C LYS A 832 -12.93 -27.62 14.83
N ARG A 833 -12.12 -28.64 14.55
CA ARG A 833 -11.97 -29.20 13.20
C ARG A 833 -13.29 -29.81 12.72
N ASN A 834 -13.76 -29.36 11.56
CA ASN A 834 -14.92 -29.96 10.89
C ASN A 834 -14.44 -31.16 10.05
N ASN A 835 -15.01 -32.35 10.26
CA ASN A 835 -14.60 -33.57 9.55
C ASN A 835 -14.91 -33.53 8.03
N ASN A 836 -15.76 -32.59 7.59
CA ASN A 836 -16.23 -32.52 6.20
C ASN A 836 -15.39 -31.61 5.28
N THR A 837 -14.41 -30.88 5.80
CA THR A 837 -13.53 -30.02 4.99
C THR A 837 -12.16 -30.66 4.88
N GLY A 838 -11.86 -31.31 3.75
CA GLY A 838 -10.53 -31.80 3.39
C GLY A 838 -9.55 -30.68 3.00
N GLY A 839 -9.71 -29.47 3.56
CA GLY A 839 -8.88 -28.32 3.25
C GLY A 839 -7.51 -28.44 3.88
N ASN A 840 -6.46 -28.16 3.10
CA ASN A 840 -5.13 -27.92 3.65
C ASN A 840 -5.21 -26.73 4.61
N ASN A 841 -4.73 -26.90 5.85
CA ASN A 841 -4.66 -25.84 6.88
C ASN A 841 -3.55 -24.79 6.61
N GLY A 842 -3.18 -24.52 5.37
CA GLY A 842 -2.07 -23.61 5.06
C GLY A 842 -2.46 -22.64 3.98
N GLY A 843 -2.46 -21.34 4.28
CA GLY A 843 -2.27 -20.35 3.22
C GLY A 843 -0.89 -20.57 2.59
N ASN A 844 -0.71 -20.21 1.31
CA ASN A 844 0.60 -20.27 0.68
C ASN A 844 1.43 -19.09 1.19
N PRO A 845 2.52 -19.34 1.95
CA PRO A 845 3.45 -18.27 2.27
C PRO A 845 4.15 -17.81 0.99
N SER A 846 4.02 -16.53 0.68
CA SER A 846 4.88 -15.83 -0.25
C SER A 846 5.82 -14.93 0.56
N ILE A 847 7.09 -14.88 0.15
CA ILE A 847 8.07 -13.99 0.78
C ILE A 847 8.03 -12.67 0.05
N ASP A 848 7.97 -11.57 0.78
CA ASP A 848 8.13 -10.24 0.25
C ASP A 848 9.57 -9.76 0.54
N PRO A 849 10.47 -9.79 -0.46
CA PRO A 849 11.85 -9.35 -0.27
C PRO A 849 11.95 -7.85 -0.02
N SER A 850 10.92 -7.05 -0.35
CA SER A 850 10.96 -5.61 -0.17
C SER A 850 10.82 -5.25 1.31
N THR A 851 9.86 -5.84 2.02
CA THR A 851 9.61 -5.61 3.44
C THR A 851 10.40 -6.52 4.38
N GLY A 852 11.06 -7.56 3.85
CA GLY A 852 11.69 -8.61 4.66
C GLY A 852 10.69 -9.56 5.32
N GLY A 853 9.42 -9.48 4.92
CA GLY A 853 8.30 -10.17 5.54
C GLY A 853 7.78 -11.36 4.74
N THR A 854 6.65 -11.89 5.21
CA THR A 854 5.88 -12.91 4.52
C THR A 854 4.41 -12.52 4.44
N ASN A 855 3.82 -12.85 3.29
CA ASN A 855 2.41 -12.74 3.00
C ASN A 855 1.84 -14.16 2.99
N ILE A 856 0.95 -14.47 3.91
CA ILE A 856 0.22 -15.73 3.98
C ILE A 856 -1.13 -15.50 3.29
N THR A 857 -1.24 -15.95 2.05
CA THR A 857 -2.45 -15.78 1.23
C THR A 857 -3.16 -17.11 0.97
N ASP A 858 -4.49 -17.08 0.97
CA ASP A 858 -5.34 -18.16 0.46
C ASP A 858 -6.20 -17.68 -0.72
N ASN A 859 -5.64 -16.79 -1.56
CA ASN A 859 -6.26 -16.15 -2.73
C ASN A 859 -7.41 -15.16 -2.44
N GLN A 860 -7.91 -15.08 -1.20
CA GLN A 860 -9.01 -14.19 -0.77
C GLN A 860 -8.61 -13.23 0.38
N VAL A 861 -7.81 -13.72 1.33
CA VAL A 861 -7.30 -12.95 2.47
C VAL A 861 -5.78 -13.05 2.47
N ASN A 862 -5.10 -11.90 2.59
CA ASN A 862 -3.65 -11.82 2.67
C ASN A 862 -3.22 -11.34 4.06
N PHE A 863 -2.64 -12.22 4.86
CA PHE A 863 -2.03 -11.86 6.14
C PHE A 863 -0.56 -11.51 5.95
N GLN A 864 -0.16 -10.29 6.30
CA GLN A 864 1.22 -9.82 6.17
C GLN A 864 1.91 -9.82 7.53
N ILE A 865 3.14 -10.31 7.59
CA ILE A 865 3.97 -10.32 8.80
C ILE A 865 5.36 -9.80 8.44
N TYR A 866 5.79 -8.70 9.07
CA TYR A 866 7.09 -8.09 8.80
C TYR A 866 7.63 -7.31 10.01
N PHE A 867 8.95 -7.15 10.06
CA PHE A 867 9.61 -6.30 11.05
C PHE A 867 9.56 -4.84 10.59
N LYS A 868 9.06 -3.94 11.44
CA LYS A 868 8.87 -2.54 11.09
C LYS A 868 10.09 -1.68 11.43
N ASN A 869 10.49 -1.70 12.71
CA ASN A 869 11.53 -0.81 13.22
C ASN A 869 12.40 -1.51 14.26
N LEU A 870 13.68 -1.14 14.29
CA LEU A 870 14.59 -1.39 15.40
C LEU A 870 14.94 -0.05 16.06
N PHE A 871 14.72 0.06 17.36
CA PHE A 871 15.07 1.24 18.15
C PHE A 871 16.16 0.92 19.14
N GLU A 872 17.12 1.81 19.30
CA GLU A 872 17.95 1.88 20.49
C GLU A 872 17.31 2.83 21.48
N ILE A 873 17.07 2.35 22.69
CA ILE A 873 16.43 3.11 23.75
C ILE A 873 17.39 3.29 24.93
N ASP A 874 17.38 4.50 25.51
CA ASP A 874 18.10 4.77 26.74
C ASP A 874 17.40 4.18 27.98
N PHE A 875 18.05 4.24 29.14
CA PHE A 875 17.49 3.79 30.41
C PHE A 875 16.26 4.59 30.88
N ASN A 876 16.00 5.77 30.29
CA ASN A 876 14.79 6.56 30.53
C ASN A 876 13.61 6.11 29.63
N GLY A 877 13.86 5.27 28.63
CA GLY A 877 12.89 4.81 27.64
C GLY A 877 12.78 5.72 26.42
N ASN A 878 13.71 6.65 26.23
CA ASN A 878 13.75 7.51 25.05
C ASN A 878 14.50 6.83 23.92
N ILE A 879 14.00 6.98 22.69
CA ILE A 879 14.70 6.53 21.48
C ILE A 879 15.94 7.39 21.26
N VAL A 880 17.11 6.77 21.22
CA VAL A 880 18.40 7.42 20.90
C VAL A 880 18.89 7.08 19.49
N ASN A 881 18.35 6.03 18.89
CA ASN A 881 18.60 5.65 17.52
C ASN A 881 17.42 4.86 16.96
N GLN A 882 17.19 4.93 15.64
CA GLN A 882 16.10 4.21 15.00
C GLN A 882 16.47 3.77 13.59
N TYR A 883 16.03 2.57 13.22
CA TYR A 883 16.22 1.99 11.89
C TYR A 883 14.90 1.42 11.39
N SER A 884 14.49 1.83 10.19
CA SER A 884 13.39 1.16 9.50
C SER A 884 13.88 -0.16 8.92
N LEU A 885 13.11 -1.22 9.17
CA LEU A 885 13.35 -2.56 8.67
C LEU A 885 12.39 -2.92 7.52
N GLN A 886 11.73 -1.94 6.92
CA GLN A 886 10.75 -2.18 5.84
C GLN A 886 11.37 -2.17 4.44
N SER A 887 12.70 -2.05 4.32
CA SER A 887 13.40 -1.98 3.03
C SER A 887 14.83 -2.50 3.15
N ASN A 888 15.51 -2.67 2.00
CA ASN A 888 16.92 -3.09 1.90
C ASN A 888 17.24 -4.52 2.37
N TRP A 889 16.26 -5.43 2.33
CA TRP A 889 16.50 -6.84 2.57
C TRP A 889 17.08 -7.53 1.32
N THR A 890 18.06 -8.38 1.52
CA THR A 890 18.64 -9.25 0.49
C THR A 890 18.15 -10.68 0.71
N LEU A 891 17.40 -11.23 -0.25
CA LEU A 891 16.92 -12.60 -0.20
C LEU A 891 17.99 -13.58 -0.70
N ASN A 892 18.43 -14.48 0.18
CA ASN A 892 19.23 -15.65 -0.16
C ASN A 892 18.38 -16.91 0.03
N LYS A 893 17.95 -17.53 -1.08
CA LYS A 893 17.20 -18.79 -1.01
C LYS A 893 18.14 -19.96 -0.76
N THR A 894 18.23 -20.42 0.47
CA THR A 894 18.89 -21.70 0.81
C THR A 894 17.86 -22.82 0.69
N LYS A 895 17.85 -23.53 -0.45
CA LYS A 895 17.20 -24.85 -0.51
C LYS A 895 18.11 -25.82 0.26
N ASP A 896 17.84 -26.07 1.53
CA ASP A 896 18.50 -27.18 2.22
C ASP A 896 17.57 -27.96 3.14
N SER A 897 17.75 -29.29 3.10
CA SER A 897 16.95 -30.38 3.68
C SER A 897 15.56 -30.63 3.09
N GLN A 898 15.26 -31.91 2.82
CA GLN A 898 14.16 -32.40 1.97
C GLN A 898 12.72 -32.20 2.49
N GLU A 899 12.48 -31.45 3.57
CA GLU A 899 11.16 -31.39 4.20
C GLU A 899 10.52 -30.00 4.30
N ASN A 900 11.29 -28.90 4.36
CA ASN A 900 10.75 -27.54 4.56
C ASN A 900 11.43 -26.48 3.67
N ASN A 901 10.66 -25.50 3.18
CA ASN A 901 11.22 -24.31 2.52
C ASN A 901 11.72 -23.32 3.58
N ILE A 902 13.02 -23.00 3.56
CA ILE A 902 13.62 -21.98 4.43
C ILE A 902 14.10 -20.80 3.58
N TYR A 903 13.63 -19.60 3.90
CA TYR A 903 14.04 -18.36 3.26
C TYR A 903 14.91 -17.54 4.21
N LYS A 904 16.12 -17.19 3.78
CA LYS A 904 17.02 -16.33 4.54
C LYS A 904 17.01 -14.93 3.93
N LEU A 905 16.61 -13.94 4.71
CA LEU A 905 16.74 -12.53 4.32
C LEU A 905 17.73 -11.84 5.25
N THR A 906 18.60 -11.02 4.66
CA THR A 906 19.64 -10.29 5.38
C THR A 906 19.51 -8.79 5.14
N GLN A 907 19.59 -7.99 6.18
CA GLN A 907 19.69 -6.53 6.12
C GLN A 907 20.91 -6.08 6.94
N ILE A 908 21.69 -5.15 6.39
CA ILE A 908 22.82 -4.51 7.08
C ILE A 908 22.39 -3.09 7.42
N ILE A 909 22.23 -2.78 8.71
CA ILE A 909 21.83 -1.44 9.17
C ILE A 909 23.04 -0.55 9.52
N GLU A 910 24.17 -1.18 9.85
CA GLU A 910 25.48 -0.55 10.09
C GLU A 910 26.58 -1.49 9.60
N ILE A 911 27.78 -0.99 9.33
CA ILE A 911 28.90 -1.78 8.76
C ILE A 911 29.16 -3.07 9.54
N SER A 912 28.97 -3.08 10.86
CA SER A 912 29.14 -4.26 11.71
C SER A 912 27.84 -5.03 11.97
N CYS A 913 26.67 -4.40 11.90
CA CYS A 913 25.42 -4.97 12.37
C CYS A 913 24.64 -5.66 11.24
N GLU A 914 24.58 -6.99 11.32
CA GLU A 914 23.80 -7.82 10.42
C GLU A 914 22.51 -8.28 11.11
N ILE A 915 21.37 -7.99 10.49
CA ILE A 915 20.08 -8.56 10.82
C ILE A 915 19.78 -9.67 9.82
N VAL A 916 19.48 -10.87 10.33
CA VAL A 916 19.10 -12.03 9.54
C VAL A 916 17.73 -12.50 10.00
N THR A 917 16.78 -12.63 9.07
CA THR A 917 15.51 -13.31 9.31
C THR A 917 15.46 -14.62 8.53
N LEU A 918 14.98 -15.67 9.20
CA LEU A 918 14.70 -16.98 8.63
C LEU A 918 13.20 -17.21 8.66
N ILE A 919 12.63 -17.56 7.52
CA ILE A 919 11.23 -17.90 7.37
C ILE A 919 11.16 -19.37 6.98
N GLU A 920 10.75 -20.23 7.92
CA GLU A 920 10.59 -21.67 7.71
C GLU A 920 9.10 -22.01 7.59
N GLU A 921 8.71 -22.63 6.48
CA GLU A 921 7.39 -23.22 6.29
C GLU A 921 7.35 -24.63 6.89
N ILE A 922 6.42 -24.89 7.80
CA ILE A 922 6.32 -26.16 8.52
C ILE A 922 5.42 -27.14 7.75
N SER A 923 6.00 -28.13 7.08
CA SER A 923 5.23 -29.14 6.32
C SER A 923 4.62 -30.24 7.21
N THR A 924 5.27 -30.56 8.34
CA THR A 924 4.85 -31.60 9.27
C THR A 924 4.87 -31.08 10.70
N SER A 925 3.85 -31.42 11.50
CA SER A 925 3.82 -31.03 12.91
C SER A 925 5.01 -31.64 13.65
N LYS A 926 5.79 -30.82 14.36
CA LYS A 926 6.98 -31.26 15.10
C LYS A 926 7.21 -30.42 16.36
N GLN A 927 7.89 -31.01 17.33
CA GLN A 927 8.30 -30.31 18.55
C GLN A 927 9.59 -29.52 18.30
N TYR A 928 9.58 -28.26 18.73
CA TYR A 928 10.73 -27.37 18.73
C TYR A 928 11.19 -27.09 20.15
N SER A 929 12.45 -26.71 20.26
CA SER A 929 13.03 -26.19 21.49
C SER A 929 13.72 -24.88 21.17
N PHE A 930 13.35 -23.81 21.86
CA PHE A 930 13.99 -22.50 21.75
C PHE A 930 14.19 -21.91 23.13
N ALA A 931 15.39 -21.37 23.41
CA ALA A 931 15.74 -20.74 24.69
C ALA A 931 15.40 -21.57 25.95
N GLY A 932 15.36 -22.91 25.85
CA GLY A 932 15.00 -23.80 26.97
C GLY A 932 13.50 -24.04 27.15
N SER A 933 12.67 -23.43 26.31
CA SER A 933 11.25 -23.74 26.20
C SER A 933 10.99 -24.71 25.05
N THR A 934 10.22 -25.76 25.31
CA THR A 934 9.73 -26.69 24.28
C THR A 934 8.30 -26.37 23.92
N PHE A 935 7.99 -26.40 22.62
CA PHE A 935 6.67 -26.11 22.09
C PHE A 935 6.42 -26.90 20.81
N THR A 936 5.16 -27.06 20.45
CA THR A 936 4.79 -27.75 19.20
C THR A 936 4.45 -26.72 18.12
N LEU A 937 4.95 -26.95 16.89
CA LEU A 937 4.47 -26.27 15.68
C LEU A 937 3.65 -27.25 14.87
N ASP A 938 2.45 -26.84 14.46
CA ASP A 938 1.59 -27.63 13.61
C ASP A 938 1.96 -27.47 12.13
N ALA A 939 1.71 -28.51 11.33
CA ALA A 939 1.80 -28.44 9.87
C ALA A 939 0.95 -27.28 9.32
N GLY A 940 1.52 -26.48 8.42
CA GLY A 940 0.93 -25.24 7.88
C GLY A 940 1.34 -23.97 8.64
N SER A 941 2.10 -24.08 9.73
CA SER A 941 2.65 -22.92 10.44
C SER A 941 3.85 -22.32 9.70
N ILE A 942 4.12 -21.05 9.97
CA ILE A 942 5.34 -20.34 9.59
C ILE A 942 6.11 -20.01 10.85
N LYS A 943 7.38 -20.38 10.85
CA LYS A 943 8.33 -20.01 11.88
C LYS A 943 9.18 -18.85 11.39
N LEU A 944 9.18 -17.75 12.16
CA LEU A 944 10.00 -16.58 11.90
C LEU A 944 11.10 -16.52 12.95
N THR A 945 12.35 -16.62 12.53
CA THR A 945 13.49 -16.44 13.43
C THR A 945 14.26 -15.21 13.01
N ILE A 946 14.40 -14.22 13.90
CA ILE A 946 15.24 -13.03 13.65
C ILE A 946 16.46 -13.05 14.56
N SER A 947 17.60 -12.78 13.95
CA SER A 947 18.89 -12.62 14.59
C SER A 947 19.41 -11.22 14.33
N ILE A 948 19.72 -10.50 15.39
CA ILE A 948 20.45 -9.22 15.34
C ILE A 948 21.84 -9.49 15.88
N SER A 949 22.88 -9.23 15.09
CA SER A 949 24.26 -9.55 15.46
C SER A 949 25.15 -8.32 15.39
N ASN A 950 26.11 -8.23 16.32
CA ASN A 950 27.15 -7.19 16.35
C ASN A 950 26.62 -5.73 16.30
N TYR A 951 25.50 -5.46 16.98
CA TYR A 951 24.96 -4.10 17.14
C TYR A 951 25.87 -3.29 18.07
N ILE A 952 26.29 -2.09 17.64
CA ILE A 952 27.14 -1.21 18.44
C ILE A 952 26.26 -0.17 19.15
N TYR A 953 26.07 -0.35 20.45
CA TYR A 953 25.31 0.58 21.26
C TYR A 953 26.08 1.89 21.48
N LYS A 954 25.37 3.03 21.50
CA LYS A 954 25.93 4.33 21.89
C LYS A 954 26.31 4.36 23.38
N SER A 955 25.67 3.55 24.19
CA SER A 955 25.93 3.39 25.62
C SER A 955 25.61 1.97 26.07
N SER A 956 26.38 1.43 27.03
CA SER A 956 26.10 0.14 27.67
C SER A 956 24.78 0.13 28.43
N LEU A 957 24.28 1.30 28.85
CA LEU A 957 22.99 1.47 29.52
C LEU A 957 21.79 1.35 28.57
N ASN A 958 22.02 1.32 27.26
CA ASN A 958 20.97 1.26 26.27
C ASN A 958 20.57 -0.19 25.95
N THR A 959 19.35 -0.35 25.46
CA THR A 959 18.77 -1.63 25.03
C THR A 959 18.09 -1.46 23.67
N LEU A 960 17.69 -2.58 23.05
CA LEU A 960 16.99 -2.54 21.76
C LEU A 960 15.49 -2.84 21.93
N GLN A 961 14.67 -2.17 21.12
CA GLN A 961 13.27 -2.54 20.89
C GLN A 961 13.05 -2.89 19.43
N LEU A 962 12.45 -4.05 19.17
CA LEU A 962 12.10 -4.51 17.83
C LEU A 962 10.58 -4.56 17.66
N GLN A 963 10.05 -3.87 16.65
CA GLN A 963 8.63 -3.91 16.32
C GLN A 963 8.36 -4.93 15.21
N LEU A 964 7.47 -5.89 15.49
CA LEU A 964 6.88 -6.80 14.50
C LEU A 964 5.42 -6.42 14.27
N ILE A 965 5.00 -6.38 13.01
CA ILE A 965 3.61 -6.13 12.63
C ILE A 965 3.02 -7.39 12.03
N SER A 966 1.79 -7.69 12.43
CA SER A 966 0.89 -8.61 11.73
C SER A 966 -0.32 -7.82 11.27
N SER A 967 -0.61 -7.81 9.97
CA SER A 967 -1.75 -7.10 9.38
C SER A 967 -2.54 -7.99 8.42
N VAL A 968 -3.77 -7.63 8.13
CA VAL A 968 -4.61 -8.31 7.14
C VAL A 968 -5.03 -7.34 6.03
N ASP A 969 -4.73 -7.71 4.79
CA ASP A 969 -5.13 -7.03 3.54
C ASP A 969 -6.09 -7.95 2.75
N ASN A 970 -7.02 -7.36 1.99
CA ASN A 970 -7.94 -8.09 1.09
C ASN A 970 -7.34 -8.19 -0.32
N GLU A 971 -7.38 -9.38 -0.91
CA GLU A 971 -7.16 -9.58 -2.36
C GLU A 971 -8.39 -10.33 -2.92
N ASN A 972 -9.32 -9.60 -3.55
CA ASN A 972 -10.52 -10.07 -4.30
C ASN A 972 -11.85 -10.26 -3.53
N GLU A 973 -12.93 -9.71 -4.11
CA GLU A 973 -14.26 -9.52 -3.49
C GLU A 973 -15.41 -10.13 -4.31
N GLU A 974 -15.27 -11.35 -4.82
CA GLU A 974 -16.41 -12.05 -5.45
C GLU A 974 -17.07 -13.02 -4.45
N SER A 975 -18.29 -12.68 -4.02
CA SER A 975 -19.29 -13.55 -3.37
C SER A 975 -18.75 -14.70 -2.52
N ASP A 976 -17.99 -14.38 -1.47
CA ASP A 976 -17.50 -15.38 -0.52
C ASP A 976 -18.54 -15.61 0.58
N CYS A 977 -18.77 -16.88 0.92
CA CYS A 977 -19.67 -17.34 1.96
C CYS A 977 -19.03 -17.30 3.35
N ASN A 978 -17.74 -16.95 3.44
CA ASN A 978 -16.97 -16.89 4.67
C ASN A 978 -16.87 -15.50 5.32
N ILE A 979 -17.50 -14.46 4.74
CA ILE A 979 -17.28 -13.04 5.12
C ILE A 979 -17.55 -12.76 6.62
N LYS A 980 -16.55 -12.21 7.34
CA LYS A 980 -16.61 -11.72 8.74
C LYS A 980 -15.71 -10.49 8.95
N GLN A 981 -15.98 -9.68 9.98
CA GLN A 981 -15.16 -8.52 10.35
C GLN A 981 -13.80 -8.92 10.95
N VAL A 982 -12.81 -8.02 10.84
CA VAL A 982 -11.52 -8.18 11.50
C VAL A 982 -11.71 -8.09 13.01
N SER A 983 -11.18 -9.07 13.76
CA SER A 983 -11.11 -9.00 15.22
C SER A 983 -9.71 -9.33 15.69
N THR A 984 -9.20 -8.51 16.61
CA THR A 984 -7.88 -8.70 17.24
C THR A 984 -8.06 -9.07 18.71
N ASN A 985 -7.41 -10.14 19.16
CA ASN A 985 -7.40 -10.56 20.56
C ASN A 985 -5.97 -10.88 21.01
N GLU A 986 -5.67 -10.54 22.26
CA GLU A 986 -4.39 -10.79 22.89
C GLU A 986 -4.59 -11.71 24.10
N THR A 987 -3.69 -12.66 24.32
CA THR A 987 -3.70 -13.50 25.51
C THR A 987 -2.29 -13.67 26.06
N ASN A 988 -2.11 -13.32 27.33
CA ASN A 988 -0.82 -13.39 28.00
C ASN A 988 -0.79 -14.57 28.96
N THR A 989 0.26 -15.38 28.85
CA THR A 989 0.61 -16.42 29.81
C THR A 989 2.01 -16.18 30.35
N SER A 990 2.44 -17.00 31.32
CA SER A 990 3.79 -16.94 31.88
C SER A 990 4.88 -17.47 30.95
N SER A 991 4.55 -18.04 29.79
CA SER A 991 5.52 -18.59 28.82
C SER A 991 5.36 -18.04 27.41
N PHE A 992 4.17 -17.57 27.06
CA PHE A 992 3.86 -17.12 25.72
C PHE A 992 2.92 -15.92 25.75
N LYS A 993 3.10 -15.00 24.81
CA LYS A 993 2.06 -14.05 24.41
C LYS A 993 1.47 -14.48 23.08
N TYR A 994 0.16 -14.41 22.96
CA TYR A 994 -0.56 -14.77 21.75
C TYR A 994 -1.27 -13.57 21.17
N ILE A 995 -1.21 -13.44 19.85
CA ILE A 995 -2.05 -12.54 19.08
C ILE A 995 -2.98 -13.39 18.21
N LYS A 996 -4.20 -12.90 18.00
CA LYS A 996 -5.18 -13.51 17.11
C LYS A 996 -5.78 -12.41 16.25
N ILE A 997 -5.69 -12.52 14.92
CA ILE A 997 -6.38 -11.68 13.94
C ILE A 997 -7.34 -12.59 13.18
N SER A 998 -8.66 -12.37 13.32
CA SER A 998 -9.66 -13.20 12.64
C SER A 998 -10.37 -12.38 11.57
N LYS A 999 -10.48 -12.91 10.34
CA LYS A 999 -11.10 -12.27 9.16
C LYS A 999 -11.65 -13.36 8.24
N ASP A 1000 -12.89 -13.22 7.78
CA ASP A 1000 -13.56 -14.12 6.82
C ASP A 1000 -13.43 -15.64 7.15
N ASN A 1001 -13.82 -16.04 8.37
CA ASN A 1001 -13.67 -17.40 8.91
C ASN A 1001 -12.24 -17.96 8.88
N ARG A 1002 -11.23 -17.10 8.72
CA ARG A 1002 -9.81 -17.42 8.82
C ARG A 1002 -9.22 -16.69 10.02
N VAL A 1003 -8.27 -17.33 10.69
CA VAL A 1003 -7.63 -16.82 11.91
C VAL A 1003 -6.13 -16.88 11.73
N LEU A 1004 -5.46 -15.73 11.66
CA LEU A 1004 -4.02 -15.67 11.92
C LEU A 1004 -3.80 -15.67 13.43
N GLN A 1005 -3.11 -16.68 13.94
CA GLN A 1005 -2.57 -16.65 15.30
C GLN A 1005 -1.06 -16.48 15.25
N GLY A 1006 -0.52 -15.62 16.12
CA GLY A 1006 0.91 -15.48 16.34
C GLY A 1006 1.25 -15.79 17.79
N ARG A 1007 2.32 -16.55 18.02
CA ARG A 1007 2.87 -16.84 19.35
C ARG A 1007 4.24 -16.20 19.46
N PHE A 1008 4.42 -15.48 20.57
CA PHE A 1008 5.67 -14.88 20.98
C PHE A 1008 6.15 -15.59 22.24
N ILE A 1009 7.28 -16.28 22.12
CA ILE A 1009 7.97 -16.87 23.25
C ILE A 1009 8.50 -15.72 24.11
N ASN A 1010 8.21 -15.72 25.41
CA ASN A 1010 8.72 -14.69 26.32
C ASN A 1010 10.17 -14.96 26.77
N GLN A 1011 10.93 -15.63 25.91
CA GLN A 1011 12.34 -15.92 26.09
C GLN A 1011 13.09 -15.59 24.80
N ILE A 1012 14.32 -15.13 24.97
CA ILE A 1012 15.23 -14.74 23.91
C ILE A 1012 16.59 -15.40 24.15
N LEU A 1013 17.35 -15.68 23.10
CA LEU A 1013 18.75 -16.05 23.23
C LEU A 1013 19.60 -14.78 23.10
N SER A 1014 20.09 -14.28 24.22
CA SER A 1014 21.01 -13.14 24.29
C SER A 1014 22.43 -13.66 24.55
N ASP A 1015 23.34 -13.41 23.61
CA ASP A 1015 24.72 -13.93 23.62
C ASP A 1015 24.79 -15.45 23.89
N GLY A 1016 23.86 -16.19 23.28
CA GLY A 1016 23.74 -17.64 23.41
C GLY A 1016 23.08 -18.14 24.70
N ARG A 1017 22.66 -17.25 25.61
CA ARG A 1017 21.96 -17.62 26.85
C ARG A 1017 20.48 -17.28 26.79
N PRO A 1018 19.60 -18.19 27.24
CA PRO A 1018 18.20 -17.87 27.49
C PRO A 1018 18.03 -16.76 28.52
N THR A 1019 17.12 -15.83 28.25
CA THR A 1019 16.69 -14.81 29.21
C THR A 1019 15.27 -14.36 28.88
N TYR A 1020 14.63 -13.66 29.82
CA TYR A 1020 13.27 -13.16 29.64
C TYR A 1020 13.20 -12.10 28.52
N LEU A 1021 12.14 -12.19 27.71
CA LEU A 1021 11.77 -11.22 26.68
C LEU A 1021 10.44 -10.57 27.03
N SER A 1022 10.45 -9.24 27.20
CA SER A 1022 9.21 -8.48 27.38
C SER A 1022 8.63 -8.08 26.03
N THR A 1023 7.37 -8.40 25.78
CA THR A 1023 6.65 -8.08 24.53
C THR A 1023 5.44 -7.21 24.84
N ASP A 1024 5.39 -5.99 24.34
CA ASP A 1024 4.22 -5.11 24.46
C ASP A 1024 3.40 -5.17 23.19
N ILE A 1025 2.10 -5.44 23.30
CA ILE A 1025 1.23 -5.61 22.14
C ILE A 1025 0.25 -4.43 22.10
N LYS A 1026 0.03 -3.90 20.89
CA LYS A 1026 -0.95 -2.86 20.63
C LYS A 1026 -1.70 -3.21 19.35
N SER A 1027 -3.02 -3.33 19.44
CA SER A 1027 -3.89 -3.35 18.27
C SER A 1027 -4.06 -1.95 17.67
N ASP A 1028 -3.98 -1.86 16.34
CA ASP A 1028 -4.20 -0.64 15.55
C ASP A 1028 -5.02 -1.00 14.30
N GLY A 1029 -6.34 -0.88 14.41
CA GLY A 1029 -7.31 -1.26 13.36
C GLY A 1029 -7.13 -2.72 12.91
N ASN A 1030 -6.68 -2.91 11.68
CA ASN A 1030 -6.42 -4.22 11.04
C ASN A 1030 -5.05 -4.82 11.32
N SER A 1031 -4.28 -4.19 12.20
CA SER A 1031 -2.93 -4.63 12.51
C SER A 1031 -2.73 -4.82 14.01
N VAL A 1032 -1.79 -5.70 14.34
CA VAL A 1032 -1.28 -5.90 15.69
C VAL A 1032 0.21 -5.63 15.66
N ILE A 1033 0.68 -4.73 16.51
CA ILE A 1033 2.09 -4.38 16.65
C ILE A 1033 2.61 -5.02 17.94
N ALA A 1034 3.55 -5.95 17.81
CA ALA A 1034 4.29 -6.53 18.92
C ALA A 1034 5.65 -5.85 19.05
N THR A 1035 5.87 -5.13 20.15
CA THR A 1035 7.13 -4.47 20.50
C THR A 1035 7.92 -5.36 21.44
N LEU A 1036 9.03 -5.90 20.97
CA LEU A 1036 9.90 -6.82 21.68
C LEU A 1036 11.04 -6.02 22.32
N ASN A 1037 11.19 -6.10 23.64
CA ASN A 1037 12.20 -5.38 24.41
C ASN A 1037 13.39 -6.31 24.69
N LEU A 1038 14.47 -6.13 23.95
CA LEU A 1038 15.65 -6.99 23.99
C LEU A 1038 16.60 -6.48 25.08
N PRO A 1039 17.17 -7.36 25.92
CA PRO A 1039 18.26 -6.96 26.81
C PRO A 1039 19.50 -6.54 26.00
N HIS A 1040 20.45 -5.89 26.67
CA HIS A 1040 21.74 -5.59 26.05
C HIS A 1040 22.44 -6.89 25.61
N PHE A 1041 23.10 -6.91 24.47
CA PHE A 1041 23.89 -8.06 23.99
C PHE A 1041 25.07 -7.56 23.19
N VAL A 1042 26.12 -8.37 23.04
CA VAL A 1042 27.32 -7.95 22.31
C VAL A 1042 27.47 -8.71 20.98
N ASN A 1043 27.26 -10.02 21.00
CA ASN A 1043 27.47 -10.87 19.84
C ASN A 1043 26.19 -11.03 19.04
N GLN A 1044 25.12 -11.50 19.70
CA GLN A 1044 23.90 -11.87 19.00
C GLN A 1044 22.69 -11.90 19.92
N SER A 1045 21.56 -11.47 19.39
CA SER A 1045 20.24 -11.66 19.97
C SER A 1045 19.34 -12.39 18.96
N ILE A 1046 18.77 -13.52 19.37
CA ILE A 1046 17.88 -14.34 18.52
C ILE A 1046 16.50 -14.40 19.15
N ILE A 1047 15.47 -14.16 18.35
CA ILE A 1047 14.05 -14.26 18.70
C ILE A 1047 13.39 -15.20 17.72
N ASP A 1048 12.44 -15.99 18.20
CA ASP A 1048 11.82 -17.05 17.43
C ASP A 1048 10.28 -17.07 17.55
N PRO A 1049 9.58 -16.01 17.09
CA PRO A 1049 8.12 -16.03 17.01
C PRO A 1049 7.61 -17.03 15.94
N ASP A 1050 6.39 -17.49 16.12
CA ASP A 1050 5.73 -18.38 15.17
C ASP A 1050 4.29 -17.95 14.88
N PHE A 1051 3.82 -18.27 13.67
CA PHE A 1051 2.53 -17.87 13.16
C PHE A 1051 1.84 -19.06 12.49
N SER A 1052 0.53 -19.16 12.63
CA SER A 1052 -0.28 -20.16 11.93
C SER A 1052 -1.56 -19.51 11.42
N VAL A 1053 -2.00 -19.89 10.23
CA VAL A 1053 -3.33 -19.56 9.73
C VAL A 1053 -4.25 -20.76 9.98
N LEU A 1054 -5.35 -20.53 10.69
CA LEU A 1054 -6.34 -21.53 11.07
C LEU A 1054 -7.70 -21.19 10.45
N LEU A 1055 -8.57 -22.19 10.32
CA LEU A 1055 -9.92 -22.03 9.77
C LEU A 1055 -10.97 -22.10 10.90
N GLU A 1056 -11.96 -21.21 10.89
CA GLU A 1056 -13.09 -21.32 11.81
C GLU A 1056 -14.02 -22.47 11.40
N ASN A 1057 -14.81 -22.99 12.35
CA ASN A 1057 -15.66 -24.18 12.13
C ASN A 1057 -16.69 -24.00 10.99
N ASP A 1058 -17.08 -22.76 10.75
CA ASP A 1058 -18.04 -22.34 9.72
C ASP A 1058 -17.37 -21.98 8.39
N PHE A 1059 -16.06 -22.18 8.26
CA PHE A 1059 -15.37 -22.07 6.99
C PHE A 1059 -15.93 -23.07 5.95
N LYS A 1060 -16.24 -22.58 4.76
CA LYS A 1060 -16.63 -23.36 3.58
C LYS A 1060 -15.52 -23.27 2.54
N SER A 1061 -14.92 -24.42 2.19
CA SER A 1061 -13.88 -24.51 1.16
C SER A 1061 -14.38 -24.25 -0.26
N GLU A 1062 -15.65 -24.60 -0.51
CA GLU A 1062 -16.38 -24.24 -1.71
C GLU A 1062 -17.67 -23.59 -1.25
N CYS A 1063 -17.92 -22.35 -1.67
CA CYS A 1063 -19.27 -21.84 -1.57
C CYS A 1063 -20.15 -22.71 -2.45
N ASP A 1064 -21.32 -23.11 -1.95
CA ASP A 1064 -22.30 -23.86 -2.73
C ASP A 1064 -22.46 -23.14 -4.07
N THR A 1065 -21.82 -23.67 -5.11
CA THR A 1065 -22.00 -23.14 -6.45
C THR A 1065 -23.47 -23.40 -6.66
N TYR A 1066 -24.27 -22.35 -6.80
CA TYR A 1066 -25.63 -22.50 -7.30
C TYR A 1066 -25.47 -23.35 -8.54
N ASN A 1067 -25.85 -24.62 -8.40
CA ASN A 1067 -25.69 -25.65 -9.41
C ASN A 1067 -26.76 -25.29 -10.42
N SER A 1068 -26.49 -24.22 -11.16
CA SER A 1068 -27.37 -23.63 -12.14
C SER A 1068 -27.54 -24.77 -13.11
N ARG A 1069 -28.71 -25.40 -13.05
CA ARG A 1069 -29.06 -26.49 -13.94
C ARG A 1069 -29.11 -25.86 -15.32
N LYS A 1070 -27.96 -25.71 -15.99
CA LYS A 1070 -27.81 -24.97 -17.24
C LYS A 1070 -28.68 -25.60 -18.34
N TRP A 1071 -29.03 -26.88 -18.20
CA TRP A 1071 -30.00 -27.58 -19.05
C TRP A 1071 -31.45 -27.10 -18.86
N LEU A 1072 -31.79 -26.51 -17.70
CA LEU A 1072 -33.12 -26.05 -17.36
C LEU A 1072 -33.53 -24.83 -18.19
N ILE A 1073 -32.60 -23.91 -18.52
CA ILE A 1073 -32.92 -22.69 -19.27
C ILE A 1073 -33.30 -23.01 -20.74
N PRO A 1074 -32.51 -23.79 -21.51
CA PRO A 1074 -32.91 -24.20 -22.85
C PRO A 1074 -34.23 -24.97 -22.86
N VAL A 1075 -34.45 -25.88 -21.90
CA VAL A 1075 -35.68 -26.69 -21.82
C VAL A 1075 -36.89 -25.84 -21.41
N ALA A 1076 -36.73 -24.95 -20.42
CA ALA A 1076 -37.78 -24.04 -19.96
C ALA A 1076 -38.16 -22.99 -21.01
N VAL A 1077 -37.29 -22.69 -21.97
CA VAL A 1077 -37.61 -21.80 -23.10
C VAL A 1077 -38.18 -22.59 -24.28
N ALA A 1078 -37.60 -23.75 -24.63
CA ALA A 1078 -38.01 -24.52 -25.81
C ALA A 1078 -39.41 -25.16 -25.67
N VAL A 1079 -39.75 -25.70 -24.49
CA VAL A 1079 -41.04 -26.40 -24.30
C VAL A 1079 -42.24 -25.44 -24.38
N PRO A 1080 -42.23 -24.26 -23.72
CA PRO A 1080 -43.34 -23.31 -23.86
C PRO A 1080 -43.45 -22.71 -25.26
N ILE A 1081 -42.33 -22.42 -25.94
CA ILE A 1081 -42.37 -21.91 -27.32
C ILE A 1081 -43.01 -22.94 -28.25
N PHE A 1082 -42.63 -24.21 -28.14
CA PHE A 1082 -43.25 -25.29 -28.91
C PHE A 1082 -44.75 -25.41 -28.60
N GLY A 1083 -45.14 -25.29 -27.32
CA GLY A 1083 -46.54 -25.26 -26.90
C GLY A 1083 -47.34 -24.09 -27.49
N VAL A 1084 -46.79 -22.87 -27.46
CA VAL A 1084 -47.41 -21.65 -28.02
C VAL A 1084 -47.54 -21.76 -29.54
N CYS A 1085 -46.54 -22.29 -30.25
CA CYS A 1085 -46.63 -22.53 -31.68
C CYS A 1085 -47.73 -23.54 -32.04
N CYS A 1086 -47.84 -24.65 -31.30
CA CYS A 1086 -48.92 -25.62 -31.50
C CYS A 1086 -50.31 -25.01 -31.24
N ILE A 1087 -50.47 -24.23 -30.16
CA ILE A 1087 -51.73 -23.53 -29.85
C ILE A 1087 -52.07 -22.52 -30.96
N GLY A 1088 -51.09 -21.76 -31.44
CA GLY A 1088 -51.27 -20.79 -32.52
C GLY A 1088 -51.75 -21.44 -33.83
N VAL A 1089 -51.20 -22.59 -34.21
CA VAL A 1089 -51.63 -23.35 -35.40
C VAL A 1089 -53.07 -23.87 -35.24
N ILE A 1090 -53.43 -24.34 -34.04
CA ILE A 1090 -54.79 -24.81 -33.74
C ILE A 1090 -55.79 -23.65 -33.82
N ILE A 1091 -55.49 -22.50 -33.18
CA ILE A 1091 -56.35 -21.31 -33.22
C ILE A 1091 -56.53 -20.81 -34.65
N TYR A 1092 -55.44 -20.74 -35.43
CA TYR A 1092 -55.50 -20.32 -36.83
C TYR A 1092 -56.38 -21.26 -37.67
N TYR A 1093 -56.26 -22.58 -37.48
CA TYR A 1093 -57.09 -23.56 -38.18
C TYR A 1093 -58.59 -23.38 -37.86
N PHE A 1094 -58.95 -23.20 -36.58
CA PHE A 1094 -60.33 -22.94 -36.17
C PHE A 1094 -60.85 -21.59 -36.67
N TYR A 1095 -60.05 -20.53 -36.58
CA TYR A 1095 -60.39 -19.20 -37.08
C TYR A 1095 -60.69 -19.24 -38.58
N ARG A 1096 -59.80 -19.85 -39.37
CA ARG A 1096 -60.00 -20.00 -40.83
C ARG A 1096 -61.27 -20.79 -41.14
N LYS A 1097 -61.50 -21.92 -40.46
CA LYS A 1097 -62.70 -22.73 -40.69
C LYS A 1097 -63.98 -21.95 -40.37
N HIS A 1098 -64.00 -21.21 -39.26
CA HIS A 1098 -65.22 -20.55 -38.78
C HIS A 1098 -65.53 -19.22 -39.46
N PHE A 1099 -64.50 -18.41 -39.76
CA PHE A 1099 -64.68 -17.05 -40.30
C PHE A 1099 -64.52 -16.96 -41.82
N ILE A 1100 -63.85 -17.93 -42.45
CA ILE A 1100 -63.61 -17.91 -43.89
C ILE A 1100 -64.44 -18.99 -44.58
N GLU A 1101 -64.28 -20.27 -44.20
CA GLU A 1101 -64.87 -21.37 -44.95
C GLU A 1101 -66.40 -21.51 -44.74
N ILE A 1102 -66.89 -21.37 -43.51
CA ILE A 1102 -68.34 -21.44 -43.22
C ILE A 1102 -69.12 -20.30 -43.90
N PRO A 1103 -68.71 -19.01 -43.80
CA PRO A 1103 -69.43 -17.92 -44.46
C PRO A 1103 -69.37 -18.03 -45.99
N LEU A 1104 -68.27 -18.51 -46.56
CA LEU A 1104 -68.15 -18.74 -48.00
C LEU A 1104 -69.11 -19.83 -48.48
N LYS A 1105 -69.22 -20.95 -47.73
CA LYS A 1105 -70.21 -22.01 -48.01
C LYS A 1105 -71.65 -21.49 -47.94
N ILE A 1106 -71.97 -20.66 -46.96
CA ILE A 1106 -73.30 -20.05 -46.83
C ILE A 1106 -73.58 -19.13 -48.02
N LYS A 1107 -72.64 -18.25 -48.40
CA LYS A 1107 -72.78 -17.37 -49.56
C LYS A 1107 -72.95 -18.16 -50.87
N LEU A 1108 -72.16 -19.22 -51.08
CA LEU A 1108 -72.27 -20.09 -52.24
C LEU A 1108 -73.60 -20.87 -52.27
N GLY A 1109 -74.11 -21.30 -51.11
CA GLY A 1109 -75.43 -21.94 -51.00
C GLY A 1109 -76.58 -20.99 -51.35
N ILE A 1110 -76.51 -19.73 -50.90
CA ILE A 1110 -77.49 -18.68 -51.24
C ILE A 1110 -77.48 -18.39 -52.74
N ILE A 1111 -76.30 -18.38 -53.37
CA ILE A 1111 -76.16 -18.19 -54.83
C ILE A 1111 -76.71 -19.41 -55.58
N GLY A 1112 -76.40 -20.64 -55.14
CA GLY A 1112 -76.91 -21.86 -55.76
C GLY A 1112 -78.44 -21.99 -55.72
N ASN A 1113 -79.08 -21.58 -54.63
CA ASN A 1113 -80.54 -21.55 -54.51
C ASN A 1113 -81.22 -20.43 -55.31
N LYS A 1114 -80.48 -19.42 -55.77
CA LYS A 1114 -80.99 -18.38 -56.68
C LYS A 1114 -80.84 -18.75 -58.16
N ILE A 1115 -80.01 -19.75 -58.47
CA ILE A 1115 -79.75 -20.24 -59.83
C ILE A 1115 -80.66 -21.42 -60.20
N LYS A 1116 -81.15 -22.17 -59.21
CA LYS A 1116 -82.27 -23.10 -59.37
C LYS A 1116 -83.60 -22.35 -59.27
#